data_AF-A0A1X6PHW1-F1
#
_entry.id   AF-A0A1X6PHW1-F1
#
_cell.length_a   1.000
_cell.length_b   1.000
_cell.length_c   1.000
_cell.angle_alpha   90.00
_cell.angle_beta   90.00
_cell.angle_gamma   90.00
#
_symmetry.space_group_name_H-M   'P 1'
#
loop_
_entity.id
_entity.type
_entity.pdbx_description
1 polymer ?
#
loop_
_entity_poly.entity_id
_entity_poly.type
_entity_poly.pdbx_seq_one_letter_code
_entity_poly.pdbx_strand_id
1 'polypeptide(L)'
;MPSWEVYVRAVAWSHRRLGFDQKTAAYDSIKILYASMLAGSCEPLSNSAEPWSSWRGVHVGARMTRSVVKGVMEKATRASKKCGGRLLRGAVLFHKNLPIDSDPWHQKCSKASAHKHRRSGARCYSGKAAVIGRGRAGSMLKVLTSRQLADARRMAELDVDSPPVGRKGESTGRRRRVTVAYGLSAPRSWPRKEQLSACGKALLEDDAHARHSFVTEAADGSLDVWDYIPYSATTGPRRYTNGAGVTKQLRTPWGASNGMPAWKGDIPKDNSFAVFDEDAGAASSPTDDDGDSGGEADWEDSDDEVHREESHGRARVALDELMCGASSLLVNEDGSDEILVRAVMLDAAFSLQRALDIGVKANLPEQEARDAPRAVLTLGADGGPMRGQSVVAVTVALSTPVLAAGRTNLLPLAYVFGGEKSVPATIYRFIGSVVRALMSTNLTVDVEPDLDGVDDTVNLSIELTMDDVLHVAADFAMIHLLSGCTGSSDGGRCVWGEDCLVHDFLRPSRHVGRRKDRTLAVIERQWETAVWALANFCFSEAKGIICDGAMFLLCPSCGHHVPMATRMEGTDYLPGCLDTTCPSFDEKIPITPSIAPSTLTKAFSKFRRLAGGVRGYPFLRGVKVNFQAPGLHCIGNMAKKVVNLILENSHETVKDVARINIEGLVQRSGLGSLYLRHWLLTVGAAVACRELLGADDKCFRLLLQLVQILNASWRSAFTEQDADDREGAAAVLELAASLLAPFYAVLKPLDVRTKSSGVQTLYLHAAVAHVRRQAGDARSAVAYVADDNVEGHMRGASRYLHARANNAPRAQIFTDLAVMMDVCLQAPPGARHDATSLLYTTRIEYCPCISKIGPDQVVDYEAALNIARNNSIFTVTEYAGGAFDIELPHEQGFVCLCVCGNRTGEGASAVADQAKKAAWRRMHTMKNEEASLRADVRAAEQDARVQPRSRKGKGPKLTAPQMARKRKIQRLLWESKLNRHLPPRSVAMAVFRGWIGASAESAGAASASTSTAIRGASALSGAEAGTTSASAGGSGKNSAMARSQRLVLELFRTRMHTPAFSLWMVQSKVSADDVRDATDTLITRFQECLGSVPAV
;
A
#
# COMPACT_ATOMS: atom_id res chain seq x y z
N MET A 1 22.27 86.74 -10.40
CA MET A 1 23.22 86.16 -9.42
C MET A 1 23.03 84.65 -9.43
N PRO A 2 24.10 83.84 -9.41
CA PRO A 2 23.97 82.39 -9.43
C PRO A 2 23.16 81.86 -8.24
N SER A 3 22.38 80.80 -8.46
CA SER A 3 21.46 80.22 -7.47
C SER A 3 22.16 79.81 -6.17
N TRP A 4 23.38 79.30 -6.26
CA TRP A 4 24.20 78.93 -5.12
C TRP A 4 24.68 80.11 -4.27
N GLU A 5 25.00 81.25 -4.89
CA GLU A 5 25.40 82.45 -4.17
C GLU A 5 24.18 83.05 -3.45
N VAL A 6 23.02 83.00 -4.12
CA VAL A 6 21.74 83.38 -3.51
C VAL A 6 21.44 82.49 -2.30
N TYR A 7 21.65 81.18 -2.40
CA TYR A 7 21.43 80.25 -1.28
C TYR A 7 22.33 80.56 -0.08
N VAL A 8 23.64 80.73 -0.28
CA VAL A 8 24.56 81.02 0.83
C VAL A 8 24.27 82.38 1.46
N ARG A 9 23.92 83.39 0.66
CA ARG A 9 23.49 84.69 1.18
C ARG A 9 22.15 84.62 1.90
N ALA A 10 21.22 83.78 1.43
CA ALA A 10 19.97 83.49 2.13
C ALA A 10 20.24 82.82 3.48
N VAL A 11 21.11 81.81 3.54
CA VAL A 11 21.51 81.15 4.79
C VAL A 11 22.17 82.15 5.74
N ALA A 12 23.07 83.02 5.25
CA ALA A 12 23.70 84.07 6.05
C ALA A 12 22.70 85.13 6.56
N TRP A 13 21.71 85.48 5.75
CA TRP A 13 20.62 86.38 6.12
C TRP A 13 19.70 85.73 7.17
N SER A 14 19.22 84.51 6.92
CA SER A 14 18.29 83.77 7.82
C SER A 14 18.94 83.47 9.16
N HIS A 15 20.23 83.07 9.17
CA HIS A 15 20.99 82.90 10.41
C HIS A 15 21.00 84.16 11.28
N ARG A 16 21.01 85.36 10.70
CA ARG A 16 21.11 86.62 11.46
C ARG A 16 19.79 87.19 11.93
N ARG A 17 18.67 86.85 11.28
CA ARG A 17 17.40 87.53 11.54
C ARG A 17 16.22 86.60 11.83
N LEU A 18 16.05 85.47 11.14
CA LEU A 18 14.88 84.59 11.34
C LEU A 18 15.15 83.16 10.77
N GLY A 19 15.45 82.16 11.62
CA GLY A 19 15.18 80.74 11.26
C GLY A 19 16.34 79.76 11.02
N PHE A 20 17.49 79.89 11.71
CA PHE A 20 18.33 78.73 12.03
C PHE A 20 18.55 78.72 13.54
N ASP A 21 17.92 77.80 14.27
CA ASP A 21 17.97 77.76 15.74
C ASP A 21 19.39 77.48 16.29
N GLN A 22 20.29 76.94 15.45
CA GLN A 22 21.69 76.73 15.79
C GLN A 22 22.64 77.03 14.62
N LYS A 23 23.81 77.61 14.93
CA LYS A 23 24.92 77.89 13.98
C LYS A 23 25.35 76.66 13.17
N THR A 24 25.27 75.49 13.78
CA THR A 24 25.67 74.20 13.22
C THR A 24 24.84 73.81 12.00
N ALA A 25 23.52 73.95 12.08
CA ALA A 25 22.61 73.61 10.99
C ALA A 25 22.85 74.48 9.74
N ALA A 26 23.10 75.77 9.92
CA ALA A 26 23.46 76.67 8.81
C ALA A 26 24.78 76.25 8.15
N TYR A 27 25.76 75.81 8.95
CA TYR A 27 27.04 75.35 8.42
C TYR A 27 26.89 74.02 7.68
N ASP A 28 26.10 73.09 8.19
CA ASP A 28 25.90 71.79 7.55
C ASP A 28 25.10 71.91 6.25
N SER A 29 24.12 72.82 6.19
CA SER A 29 23.44 73.17 4.93
C SER A 29 24.41 73.67 3.85
N ILE A 30 25.37 74.54 4.20
CA ILE A 30 26.39 75.02 3.25
C ILE A 30 27.35 73.89 2.84
N LYS A 31 27.70 72.99 3.76
CA LYS A 31 28.51 71.79 3.43
C LYS A 31 27.77 70.88 2.47
N ILE A 32 26.46 70.68 2.66
CA ILE A 32 25.64 69.86 1.77
C ILE A 32 25.62 70.49 0.37
N LEU A 33 25.42 71.81 0.25
CA LEU A 33 25.48 72.49 -1.04
C LEU A 33 26.84 72.27 -1.73
N TYR A 34 27.95 72.39 -0.98
CA TYR A 34 29.29 72.13 -1.51
C TYR A 34 29.48 70.67 -1.95
N ALA A 35 28.97 69.70 -1.18
CA ALA A 35 29.02 68.29 -1.52
C ALA A 35 28.15 67.96 -2.75
N SER A 36 26.97 68.56 -2.86
CA SER A 36 26.10 68.43 -4.03
C SER A 36 26.77 68.98 -5.30
N MET A 37 27.53 70.07 -5.17
CA MET A 37 28.34 70.59 -6.27
C MET A 37 29.43 69.59 -6.69
N LEU A 38 30.17 69.01 -5.73
CA LEU A 38 31.20 68.01 -6.02
C LEU A 38 30.61 66.76 -6.68
N ALA A 39 29.38 66.38 -6.34
CA ALA A 39 28.65 65.28 -6.95
C ALA A 39 28.00 65.62 -8.31
N GLY A 40 28.24 66.82 -8.86
CA GLY A 40 27.66 67.29 -10.12
C GLY A 40 26.13 67.47 -10.09
N SER A 41 25.54 67.54 -8.90
CA SER A 41 24.08 67.60 -8.69
C SER A 41 23.53 69.04 -8.69
N CYS A 42 24.40 70.04 -8.73
CA CYS A 42 24.05 71.46 -8.94
C CYS A 42 25.15 72.18 -9.73
N GLU A 43 24.87 73.42 -10.16
CA GLU A 43 25.82 74.24 -10.92
C GLU A 43 27.15 74.47 -10.14
N PRO A 44 28.30 74.54 -10.83
CA PRO A 44 29.59 74.72 -10.19
C PRO A 44 29.70 76.07 -9.47
N LEU A 45 30.21 76.04 -8.23
CA LEU A 45 30.43 77.23 -7.41
C LEU A 45 31.58 78.05 -8.01
N SER A 46 31.36 79.34 -8.29
CA SER A 46 32.45 80.22 -8.75
C SER A 46 33.29 80.66 -7.56
N ASN A 47 34.54 80.18 -7.53
CA ASN A 47 35.56 80.59 -6.57
C ASN A 47 36.36 81.82 -7.05
N SER A 48 35.88 82.52 -8.07
CA SER A 48 36.54 83.66 -8.70
C SER A 48 36.99 84.68 -7.65
N ALA A 49 38.09 85.38 -7.94
CA ALA A 49 38.61 86.45 -7.09
C ALA A 49 37.69 87.68 -7.03
N GLU A 50 36.48 87.59 -7.58
CA GLU A 50 35.54 88.70 -7.67
C GLU A 50 35.03 89.10 -6.28
N PRO A 51 34.92 90.41 -5.98
CA PRO A 51 34.60 90.90 -4.64
C PRO A 51 33.22 90.47 -4.10
N TRP A 52 32.34 89.98 -4.96
CA TRP A 52 30.97 89.60 -4.60
C TRP A 52 30.80 88.11 -4.27
N SER A 53 31.72 87.20 -4.63
CA SER A 53 31.53 85.77 -4.33
C SER A 53 31.79 85.44 -2.86
N SER A 54 30.83 84.78 -2.21
CA SER A 54 31.00 84.26 -0.83
C SER A 54 32.05 83.15 -0.76
N TRP A 55 32.30 82.49 -1.89
CA TRP A 55 33.22 81.37 -2.02
C TRP A 55 34.62 81.79 -2.47
N ARG A 56 34.89 83.09 -2.61
CA ARG A 56 36.20 83.64 -3.00
C ARG A 56 37.33 83.03 -2.17
N GLY A 57 38.33 82.45 -2.81
CA GLY A 57 39.49 81.83 -2.13
C GLY A 57 39.21 80.48 -1.48
N VAL A 58 38.07 79.84 -1.78
CA VAL A 58 37.81 78.43 -1.45
C VAL A 58 38.11 77.59 -2.68
N HIS A 59 39.13 76.73 -2.60
CA HIS A 59 39.48 75.84 -3.72
C HIS A 59 38.45 74.71 -3.89
N VAL A 60 38.20 74.30 -5.14
CA VAL A 60 37.35 73.13 -5.43
C VAL A 60 38.08 71.88 -4.92
N GLY A 61 37.40 71.08 -4.10
CA GLY A 61 37.98 69.95 -3.37
C GLY A 61 38.51 70.27 -1.97
N ALA A 62 38.45 71.53 -1.50
CA ALA A 62 38.84 71.88 -0.14
C ALA A 62 37.95 71.16 0.90
N ARG A 63 38.57 70.63 1.96
CA ARG A 63 37.84 70.04 3.08
C ARG A 63 37.04 71.14 3.79
N MET A 64 35.71 71.04 3.79
CA MET A 64 34.81 72.01 4.42
C MET A 64 34.86 71.95 5.96
N THR A 65 35.95 72.43 6.54
CA THR A 65 36.11 72.59 7.98
C THR A 65 35.24 73.74 8.50
N ARG A 66 34.97 73.77 9.81
CA ARG A 66 34.16 74.85 10.43
C ARG A 66 34.74 76.25 10.15
N SER A 67 36.06 76.40 10.08
CA SER A 67 36.70 77.69 9.78
C SER A 67 36.44 78.14 8.34
N VAL A 68 36.48 77.24 7.37
CA VAL A 68 36.20 77.54 5.96
C VAL A 68 34.73 77.96 5.79
N VAL A 69 33.80 77.17 6.32
CA VAL A 69 32.35 77.47 6.23
C VAL A 69 32.01 78.78 6.95
N LYS A 70 32.61 79.04 8.11
CA LYS A 70 32.51 80.33 8.81
C LYS A 70 33.03 81.47 7.93
N GLY A 71 34.18 81.29 7.28
CA GLY A 71 34.74 82.27 6.35
C GLY A 71 33.83 82.57 5.16
N VAL A 72 33.17 81.55 4.59
CA VAL A 72 32.16 81.70 3.53
C VAL A 72 30.95 82.49 4.04
N MET A 73 30.43 82.15 5.22
CA MET A 73 29.31 82.86 5.86
C MET A 73 29.62 84.32 6.17
N GLU A 74 30.84 84.63 6.62
CA GLU A 74 31.29 85.99 6.90
C GLU A 74 31.43 86.82 5.62
N LYS A 75 31.93 86.22 4.54
CA LYS A 75 32.00 86.86 3.21
C LYS A 75 30.60 87.10 2.66
N ALA A 76 29.72 86.11 2.74
CA ALA A 76 28.31 86.24 2.37
C ALA A 76 27.63 87.37 3.12
N THR A 77 27.87 87.47 4.43
CA THR A 77 27.31 88.58 5.19
C THR A 77 27.91 89.93 4.78
N ARG A 78 29.24 90.01 4.62
CA ARG A 78 29.89 91.26 4.19
C ARG A 78 29.38 91.71 2.82
N ALA A 79 29.23 90.78 1.90
CA ALA A 79 28.64 91.05 0.58
C ALA A 79 27.21 91.56 0.72
N SER A 80 26.35 90.89 1.49
CA SER A 80 24.97 91.33 1.75
C SER A 80 24.89 92.71 2.40
N LYS A 81 25.82 93.06 3.32
CA LYS A 81 25.89 94.40 3.93
C LYS A 81 26.28 95.48 2.91
N LYS A 82 27.29 95.23 2.06
CA LYS A 82 27.71 96.17 1.01
C LYS A 82 26.60 96.48 0.00
N CYS A 83 25.67 95.55 -0.23
CA CYS A 83 24.53 95.74 -1.13
C CYS A 83 23.50 96.79 -0.62
N GLY A 84 23.54 97.18 0.66
CA GLY A 84 22.68 98.22 1.23
C GLY A 84 21.17 97.95 1.09
N GLY A 85 20.76 96.67 0.99
CA GLY A 85 19.36 96.27 0.81
C GLY A 85 18.79 96.42 -0.61
N ARG A 86 19.59 96.87 -1.60
CA ARG A 86 19.12 97.04 -2.99
C ARG A 86 19.29 95.75 -3.79
N LEU A 87 18.19 95.20 -4.31
CA LEU A 87 18.14 93.98 -5.14
C LEU A 87 19.06 94.06 -6.37
N LEU A 88 19.10 95.21 -7.04
CA LEU A 88 19.97 95.45 -8.22
C LEU A 88 21.47 95.36 -7.91
N ARG A 89 21.88 95.54 -6.64
CA ARG A 89 23.26 95.34 -6.18
C ARG A 89 23.50 93.93 -5.64
N GLY A 90 22.54 93.02 -5.78
CA GLY A 90 22.63 91.63 -5.37
C GLY A 90 22.19 91.32 -3.94
N ALA A 91 21.30 92.13 -3.35
CA ALA A 91 20.73 91.82 -2.05
C ALA A 91 19.72 90.65 -2.15
N VAL A 92 19.83 89.66 -1.27
CA VAL A 92 18.84 88.59 -1.09
C VAL A 92 17.86 89.04 0.00
N LEU A 93 16.58 89.18 -0.36
CA LEU A 93 15.51 89.62 0.52
C LEU A 93 14.55 88.46 0.78
N PHE A 94 14.08 88.37 2.02
CA PHE A 94 13.06 87.40 2.41
C PHE A 94 11.69 87.82 1.90
N HIS A 95 10.99 86.89 1.25
CA HIS A 95 9.68 87.16 0.65
C HIS A 95 8.52 86.71 1.56
N LYS A 96 8.45 85.42 1.92
CA LYS A 96 7.42 84.85 2.83
C LYS A 96 7.82 83.46 3.35
N ASN A 97 7.22 83.03 4.46
CA ASN A 97 7.29 81.65 4.96
C ASN A 97 6.18 80.79 4.33
N LEU A 98 6.49 79.53 3.98
CA LEU A 98 5.53 78.53 3.50
C LEU A 98 5.58 77.26 4.38
N PRO A 99 4.45 76.57 4.63
CA PRO A 99 4.43 75.28 5.33
C PRO A 99 5.18 74.18 4.56
N ILE A 100 6.00 73.37 5.23
CA ILE A 100 6.84 72.33 4.60
C ILE A 100 6.01 71.28 3.82
N ASP A 101 4.78 71.02 4.26
CA ASP A 101 3.89 70.05 3.61
C ASP A 101 3.32 70.57 2.29
N SER A 102 3.37 71.87 2.05
CA SER A 102 3.01 72.49 0.76
C SER A 102 4.16 72.48 -0.24
N ASP A 103 5.37 72.07 0.17
CA ASP A 103 6.53 72.00 -0.71
C ASP A 103 6.49 70.75 -1.62
N PRO A 104 6.46 70.91 -2.95
CA PRO A 104 6.40 69.79 -3.89
C PRO A 104 7.59 68.82 -3.77
N TRP A 105 8.76 69.33 -3.38
CA TRP A 105 9.98 68.55 -3.23
C TRP A 105 9.93 67.66 -1.97
N HIS A 106 9.51 68.22 -0.83
CA HIS A 106 9.28 67.48 0.40
C HIS A 106 8.28 66.34 0.20
N GLN A 107 7.13 66.60 -0.45
CA GLN A 107 6.14 65.56 -0.73
C GLN A 107 6.71 64.42 -1.61
N LYS A 108 7.53 64.76 -2.61
CA LYS A 108 8.17 63.79 -3.50
C LYS A 108 9.19 62.92 -2.76
N CYS A 109 10.03 63.52 -1.93
CA CYS A 109 11.01 62.83 -1.10
C CYS A 109 10.35 61.90 -0.07
N SER A 110 9.29 62.37 0.60
CA SER A 110 8.55 61.57 1.59
C SER A 110 7.86 60.35 0.95
N LYS A 111 7.25 60.50 -0.23
CA LYS A 111 6.68 59.37 -0.99
C LYS A 111 7.75 58.35 -1.41
N ALA A 112 8.92 58.81 -1.86
CA ALA A 112 10.03 57.93 -2.25
C ALA A 112 10.60 57.16 -1.04
N SER A 113 10.75 57.83 0.11
CA SER A 113 11.21 57.20 1.36
C SER A 113 10.23 56.13 1.85
N ALA A 114 8.93 56.43 1.89
CA ALA A 114 7.90 55.47 2.27
C ALA A 114 7.87 54.25 1.33
N HIS A 115 8.05 54.46 0.03
CA HIS A 115 8.13 53.38 -0.96
C HIS A 115 9.36 52.47 -0.72
N LYS A 116 10.53 53.05 -0.41
CA LYS A 116 11.75 52.31 -0.06
C LYS A 116 11.54 51.46 1.20
N HIS A 117 10.92 52.02 2.23
CA HIS A 117 10.68 51.33 3.50
C HIS A 117 9.72 50.14 3.33
N ARG A 118 8.60 50.34 2.61
CA ARG A 118 7.63 49.26 2.32
C ARG A 118 8.24 48.15 1.46
N ARG A 119 9.09 48.50 0.48
CA ARG A 119 9.81 47.51 -0.34
C ARG A 119 10.82 46.71 0.48
N SER A 120 11.49 47.32 1.46
CA SER A 120 12.36 46.63 2.40
C SER A 120 11.59 45.62 3.26
N GLY A 121 10.47 46.04 3.85
CA GLY A 121 9.61 45.15 4.65
C GLY A 121 9.09 43.94 3.86
N ALA A 122 8.65 44.15 2.61
CA ALA A 122 8.20 43.07 1.74
C ALA A 122 9.32 42.06 1.38
N ARG A 123 10.59 42.51 1.25
CA ARG A 123 11.73 41.60 1.07
C ARG A 123 12.00 40.76 2.31
N CYS A 124 11.95 41.36 3.50
CA CYS A 124 12.14 40.64 4.76
C CYS A 124 11.08 39.54 4.93
N TYR A 125 9.81 39.86 4.68
CA TYR A 125 8.72 38.90 4.72
C TYR A 125 8.91 37.74 3.74
N SER A 126 9.30 38.04 2.49
CA SER A 126 9.60 37.02 1.47
C SER A 126 10.72 36.07 1.90
N GLY A 127 11.76 36.59 2.57
CA GLY A 127 12.82 35.80 3.18
C GLY A 127 12.32 34.86 4.27
N LYS A 128 11.52 35.37 5.23
CA LYS A 128 10.92 34.56 6.31
C LYS A 128 10.00 33.46 5.77
N ALA A 129 9.13 33.79 4.82
CA ALA A 129 8.23 32.81 4.20
C ALA A 129 8.98 31.65 3.53
N ALA A 130 10.12 31.94 2.89
CA ALA A 130 10.95 30.91 2.27
C ALA A 130 11.68 30.02 3.31
N VAL A 131 12.02 30.56 4.49
CA VAL A 131 12.59 29.78 5.60
C VAL A 131 11.53 28.85 6.20
N ILE A 132 10.34 29.38 6.48
CA ILE A 132 9.20 28.61 7.02
C ILE A 132 8.82 27.46 6.07
N GLY A 133 8.72 27.74 4.77
CA GLY A 133 8.42 26.72 3.76
C GLY A 133 9.47 25.60 3.69
N ARG A 134 10.75 25.92 3.87
CA ARG A 134 11.83 24.91 3.94
C ARG A 134 11.75 24.09 5.23
N GLY A 135 11.51 24.74 6.38
CA GLY A 135 11.37 24.05 7.66
C GLY A 135 10.19 23.08 7.69
N ARG A 136 9.15 23.29 6.86
CA ARG A 136 7.99 22.41 6.75
C ARG A 136 8.09 21.34 5.66
N ALA A 137 9.20 21.26 4.92
CA ALA A 137 9.32 20.39 3.76
C ALA A 137 9.12 18.89 4.10
N GLY A 138 9.62 18.42 5.25
CA GLY A 138 9.41 17.05 5.72
C GLY A 138 7.93 16.72 5.98
N SER A 139 7.23 17.58 6.72
CA SER A 139 5.78 17.42 6.95
C SER A 139 4.98 17.51 5.64
N MET A 140 5.39 18.37 4.72
CA MET A 140 4.77 18.47 3.40
C MET A 140 4.98 17.20 2.56
N LEU A 141 6.14 16.54 2.67
CA LEU A 141 6.39 15.26 2.01
C LEU A 141 5.48 14.15 2.54
N LYS A 142 5.14 14.16 3.83
CA LYS A 142 4.22 13.18 4.44
C LYS A 142 2.80 13.30 3.89
N VAL A 143 2.35 14.53 3.63
CA VAL A 143 0.95 14.81 3.26
C VAL A 143 0.73 14.97 1.75
N LEU A 144 1.69 15.54 1.02
CA LEU A 144 1.53 15.95 -0.38
C LEU A 144 2.48 15.18 -1.32
N THR A 145 1.99 14.90 -2.52
CA THR A 145 2.80 14.29 -3.58
C THR A 145 3.74 15.31 -4.21
N SER A 146 4.87 14.84 -4.78
CA SER A 146 5.80 15.71 -5.52
C SER A 146 5.11 16.48 -6.65
N ARG A 147 4.11 15.87 -7.29
CA ARG A 147 3.27 16.52 -8.31
C ARG A 147 2.39 17.61 -7.70
N GLN A 148 1.68 17.32 -6.60
CA GLN A 148 0.86 18.32 -5.91
C GLN A 148 1.68 19.51 -5.44
N LEU A 149 2.90 19.27 -4.94
CA LEU A 149 3.83 20.33 -4.56
C LEU A 149 4.31 21.14 -5.78
N ALA A 150 4.59 20.47 -6.90
CA ALA A 150 4.95 21.14 -8.14
C ALA A 150 3.80 22.00 -8.70
N ASP A 151 2.56 21.51 -8.62
CA ASP A 151 1.35 22.21 -9.06
C ASP A 151 1.02 23.39 -8.13
N ALA A 152 1.09 23.18 -6.81
CA ALA A 152 0.93 24.24 -5.82
C ALA A 152 1.96 25.36 -6.05
N ARG A 153 3.22 24.99 -6.30
CA ARG A 153 4.27 25.95 -6.65
C ARG A 153 4.01 26.64 -7.98
N ARG A 154 3.56 25.91 -9.00
CA ARG A 154 3.23 26.47 -10.32
C ARG A 154 2.15 27.53 -10.21
N MET A 155 1.11 27.28 -9.41
CA MET A 155 0.01 28.23 -9.22
C MET A 155 0.37 29.39 -8.29
N ALA A 156 1.15 29.14 -7.24
CA ALA A 156 1.45 30.16 -6.22
C ALA A 156 2.62 31.09 -6.60
N GLU A 157 3.64 30.58 -7.31
CA GLU A 157 4.88 31.31 -7.55
C GLU A 157 5.10 31.72 -9.01
N LEU A 158 4.55 30.98 -9.97
CA LEU A 158 4.84 31.15 -11.40
C LEU A 158 3.69 31.84 -12.14
N ASP A 159 4.04 32.67 -13.11
CA ASP A 159 3.11 33.30 -14.02
C ASP A 159 2.64 32.26 -15.03
N VAL A 160 1.38 31.84 -14.92
CA VAL A 160 0.80 30.73 -15.69
C VAL A 160 0.41 31.17 -17.10
N ASP A 161 0.14 32.46 -17.28
CA ASP A 161 -0.39 33.06 -18.52
C ASP A 161 0.71 33.56 -19.45
N SER A 162 1.94 33.73 -18.96
CA SER A 162 3.09 34.17 -19.74
C SER A 162 3.85 32.99 -20.38
N PRO A 163 4.17 33.02 -21.70
CA PRO A 163 5.03 32.02 -22.32
C PRO A 163 6.43 32.01 -21.65
N PRO A 164 7.16 30.87 -21.69
CA PRO A 164 8.50 30.77 -21.12
C PRO A 164 9.50 31.59 -21.94
N VAL A 165 9.63 32.89 -21.63
CA VAL A 165 10.53 33.80 -22.34
C VAL A 165 11.70 34.17 -21.43
N GLY A 166 12.91 33.93 -21.92
CA GLY A 166 14.16 34.34 -21.30
C GLY A 166 14.36 35.85 -21.30
N ARG A 167 15.40 36.32 -20.61
CA ARG A 167 15.71 37.76 -20.45
C ARG A 167 15.97 38.51 -21.77
N LYS A 168 16.16 37.78 -22.87
CA LYS A 168 16.47 38.29 -24.22
C LYS A 168 15.44 37.89 -25.31
N GLY A 169 14.29 37.32 -24.96
CA GLY A 169 13.29 36.90 -25.96
C GLY A 169 13.42 35.45 -26.44
N GLU A 170 14.46 34.72 -26.04
CA GLU A 170 14.65 33.30 -26.38
C GLU A 170 13.80 32.37 -25.47
N SER A 171 13.32 31.25 -26.02
CA SER A 171 12.45 30.28 -25.35
C SER A 171 13.21 29.39 -24.36
N THR A 172 13.61 29.93 -23.22
CA THR A 172 14.41 29.19 -22.21
C THR A 172 13.66 28.09 -21.44
N GLY A 173 12.42 27.73 -21.82
CA GLY A 173 11.56 26.77 -21.10
C GLY A 173 11.12 27.20 -19.68
N ARG A 174 11.63 28.32 -19.16
CA ARG A 174 11.47 28.75 -17.77
C ARG A 174 10.39 29.82 -17.63
N ARG A 175 9.29 29.50 -16.93
CA ARG A 175 8.23 30.48 -16.63
C ARG A 175 8.69 31.56 -15.66
N ARG A 176 8.28 32.80 -15.91
CA ARG A 176 8.55 33.95 -15.04
C ARG A 176 7.79 33.79 -13.72
N ARG A 177 8.32 34.33 -12.62
CA ARG A 177 7.57 34.41 -11.36
C ARG A 177 6.52 35.51 -11.41
N VAL A 178 5.38 35.29 -10.75
CA VAL A 178 4.35 36.32 -10.56
C VAL A 178 4.98 37.53 -9.89
N THR A 179 4.71 38.72 -10.43
CA THR A 179 5.13 39.97 -9.79
C THR A 179 4.05 40.39 -8.81
N VAL A 180 4.39 40.44 -7.53
CA VAL A 180 3.55 40.89 -6.41
C VAL A 180 3.76 42.39 -6.13
N ALA A 181 3.11 42.90 -5.07
CA ALA A 181 3.16 44.32 -4.70
C ALA A 181 4.60 44.88 -4.63
N TYR A 182 4.74 46.17 -4.95
CA TYR A 182 6.03 46.89 -4.96
C TYR A 182 7.07 46.37 -5.97
N GLY A 183 6.62 45.71 -7.04
CA GLY A 183 7.48 45.22 -8.13
C GLY A 183 8.42 44.08 -7.71
N LEU A 184 8.07 43.36 -6.64
CA LEU A 184 8.81 42.19 -6.17
C LEU A 184 8.23 40.91 -6.79
N SER A 185 9.02 39.86 -6.92
CA SER A 185 8.52 38.54 -7.33
C SER A 185 7.90 37.80 -6.14
N ALA A 186 6.96 36.90 -6.41
CA ALA A 186 6.38 36.00 -5.42
C ALA A 186 7.48 35.26 -4.62
N PRO A 187 7.29 35.07 -3.28
CA PRO A 187 8.25 34.39 -2.43
C PRO A 187 8.43 32.93 -2.82
N ARG A 188 9.61 32.36 -2.51
CA ARG A 188 9.91 30.92 -2.68
C ARG A 188 9.40 30.15 -1.48
N SER A 189 8.07 30.09 -1.30
CA SER A 189 7.45 29.44 -0.15
C SER A 189 7.34 27.93 -0.30
N TRP A 190 7.41 27.39 -1.53
CA TRP A 190 7.27 25.96 -1.78
C TRP A 190 8.62 25.28 -2.09
N PRO A 191 8.89 24.08 -1.56
CA PRO A 191 10.14 23.36 -1.83
C PRO A 191 10.30 23.01 -3.31
N ARG A 192 11.54 22.94 -3.79
CA ARG A 192 11.88 22.41 -5.13
C ARG A 192 12.05 20.90 -5.10
N LYS A 193 11.99 20.25 -6.27
CA LYS A 193 12.26 18.80 -6.42
C LYS A 193 13.57 18.36 -5.75
N GLU A 194 14.67 19.08 -6.00
CA GLU A 194 15.98 18.81 -5.37
C GLU A 194 15.92 18.91 -3.84
N GLN A 195 15.22 19.92 -3.32
CA GLN A 195 15.08 20.11 -1.87
C GLN A 195 14.21 19.02 -1.25
N LEU A 196 13.15 18.59 -1.93
CA LEU A 196 12.31 17.47 -1.52
C LEU A 196 13.10 16.15 -1.53
N SER A 197 13.93 15.93 -2.56
CA SER A 197 14.80 14.76 -2.63
C SER A 197 15.86 14.76 -1.52
N ALA A 198 16.47 15.92 -1.25
CA ALA A 198 17.43 16.06 -0.14
C ALA A 198 16.75 15.85 1.22
N CYS A 199 15.53 16.37 1.43
CA CYS A 199 14.77 16.10 2.64
C CYS A 199 14.42 14.61 2.79
N GLY A 200 13.98 13.94 1.71
CA GLY A 200 13.69 12.50 1.75
C GLY A 200 14.93 11.67 2.07
N LYS A 201 16.09 12.01 1.48
CA LYS A 201 17.38 11.40 1.82
C LYS A 201 17.75 11.65 3.28
N ALA A 202 17.61 12.87 3.77
CA ALA A 202 17.92 13.20 5.17
C ALA A 202 17.01 12.47 6.17
N LEU A 203 15.74 12.25 5.84
CA LEU A 203 14.82 11.46 6.67
C LEU A 203 15.22 9.97 6.71
N LEU A 204 15.78 9.42 5.63
CA LEU A 204 16.29 8.05 5.62
C LEU A 204 17.49 7.86 6.57
N GLU A 205 18.30 8.91 6.76
CA GLU A 205 19.48 8.89 7.64
C GLU A 205 19.16 9.34 9.08
N ASP A 206 17.90 9.62 9.39
CA ASP A 206 17.48 10.04 10.72
C ASP A 206 17.38 8.80 11.62
N ASP A 207 18.16 8.80 12.70
CA ASP A 207 18.23 7.72 13.70
C ASP A 207 16.86 7.39 14.33
N ALA A 208 15.85 8.25 14.16
CA ALA A 208 14.48 8.01 14.57
C ALA A 208 13.71 7.00 13.67
N HIS A 209 14.30 6.53 12.56
CA HIS A 209 13.66 5.60 11.62
C HIS A 209 14.32 4.22 11.63
N ALA A 210 13.50 3.20 11.39
CA ALA A 210 13.97 1.83 11.30
C ALA A 210 14.95 1.65 10.15
N ARG A 211 16.02 0.90 10.43
CA ARG A 211 16.96 0.47 9.40
C ARG A 211 16.27 -0.50 8.45
N HIS A 212 16.82 -0.58 7.24
CA HIS A 212 16.35 -1.49 6.20
C HIS A 212 17.50 -2.30 5.61
N SER A 213 17.17 -3.46 5.06
CA SER A 213 18.09 -4.31 4.32
C SER A 213 17.41 -4.87 3.08
N PHE A 214 18.20 -5.35 2.13
CA PHE A 214 17.71 -6.03 0.93
C PHE A 214 18.01 -7.50 0.97
N VAL A 215 17.11 -8.32 0.44
CA VAL A 215 17.32 -9.75 0.25
C VAL A 215 17.50 -10.02 -1.22
N THR A 216 18.57 -10.72 -1.56
CA THR A 216 18.85 -11.26 -2.90
C THR A 216 18.91 -12.78 -2.83
N GLU A 217 18.78 -13.41 -3.98
CA GLU A 217 18.84 -14.86 -4.13
C GLU A 217 20.08 -15.20 -4.97
N ALA A 218 20.94 -16.07 -4.46
CA ALA A 218 22.11 -16.58 -5.16
C ALA A 218 21.72 -17.69 -6.14
N ALA A 219 22.64 -18.07 -7.03
CA ALA A 219 22.39 -19.08 -8.06
C ALA A 219 22.06 -20.48 -7.50
N ASP A 220 22.51 -20.79 -6.28
CA ASP A 220 22.22 -22.03 -5.56
C ASP A 220 20.90 -21.99 -4.77
N GLY A 221 20.16 -20.87 -4.84
CA GLY A 221 18.90 -20.65 -4.11
C GLY A 221 19.08 -20.17 -2.67
N SER A 222 20.32 -19.98 -2.21
CA SER A 222 20.59 -19.35 -0.91
C SER A 222 20.23 -17.86 -0.91
N LEU A 223 19.96 -17.31 0.27
CA LEU A 223 19.57 -15.91 0.42
C LEU A 223 20.72 -15.11 1.02
N ASP A 224 21.05 -13.98 0.39
CA ASP A 224 21.98 -12.99 0.91
C ASP A 224 21.21 -11.78 1.43
N VAL A 225 21.57 -11.32 2.63
CA VAL A 225 21.05 -10.09 3.24
C VAL A 225 22.08 -8.99 3.08
N TRP A 226 21.62 -7.84 2.59
CA TRP A 226 22.42 -6.65 2.31
C TRP A 226 21.95 -5.50 3.20
N ASP A 227 22.70 -5.21 4.25
CA ASP A 227 22.39 -4.17 5.22
C ASP A 227 22.74 -2.79 4.68
N TYR A 228 21.85 -1.83 4.92
CA TYR A 228 22.07 -0.45 4.50
C TYR A 228 23.28 0.18 5.20
N ILE A 229 24.14 0.84 4.41
CA ILE A 229 25.27 1.61 4.94
C ILE A 229 24.79 3.03 5.26
N PRO A 230 24.78 3.46 6.54
CA PRO A 230 24.33 4.79 6.95
C PRO A 230 25.07 5.92 6.23
N TYR A 231 24.39 7.06 6.07
CA TYR A 231 24.83 8.27 5.39
C TYR A 231 25.06 8.15 3.88
N SER A 232 25.00 6.94 3.31
CA SER A 232 25.26 6.73 1.88
C SER A 232 24.25 7.43 0.95
N ALA A 233 23.00 7.61 1.38
CA ALA A 233 21.98 8.25 0.54
C ALA A 233 22.20 9.75 0.42
N THR A 234 22.73 10.38 1.48
CA THR A 234 23.05 11.82 1.48
C THR A 234 24.36 12.13 0.77
N THR A 235 25.37 11.26 0.85
CA THR A 235 26.67 11.44 0.19
C THR A 235 26.69 11.01 -1.28
N GLY A 236 25.77 10.14 -1.71
CA GLY A 236 25.78 9.61 -3.09
C GLY A 236 24.68 8.60 -3.38
N PRO A 237 24.98 7.50 -4.09
CA PRO A 237 24.07 6.38 -4.26
C PRO A 237 23.94 5.58 -2.95
N ARG A 238 22.77 4.95 -2.74
CA ARG A 238 22.55 4.09 -1.56
C ARG A 238 23.45 2.88 -1.67
N ARG A 239 24.25 2.61 -0.63
CA ARG A 239 25.15 1.47 -0.57
C ARG A 239 24.69 0.48 0.50
N TYR A 240 25.01 -0.79 0.26
CA TYR A 240 24.63 -1.91 1.10
C TYR A 240 25.81 -2.87 1.23
N THR A 241 25.91 -3.54 2.38
CA THR A 241 26.95 -4.53 2.64
C THR A 241 26.34 -5.87 3.08
N ASN A 242 26.93 -6.99 2.67
CA ASN A 242 26.47 -8.32 3.08
C ASN A 242 27.34 -8.91 4.21
N GLY A 243 26.95 -10.07 4.73
CA GLY A 243 27.68 -10.78 5.79
C GLY A 243 29.11 -11.20 5.42
N ALA A 244 29.46 -11.22 4.13
CA ALA A 244 30.81 -11.47 3.63
C ALA A 244 31.67 -10.18 3.52
N GLY A 245 31.12 -9.01 3.89
CA GLY A 245 31.78 -7.71 3.81
C GLY A 245 31.81 -7.10 2.40
N VAL A 246 31.15 -7.71 1.42
CA VAL A 246 31.02 -7.17 0.06
C VAL A 246 30.11 -5.96 0.09
N THR A 247 30.47 -4.89 -0.63
CA THR A 247 29.67 -3.66 -0.73
C THR A 247 29.16 -3.46 -2.16
N LYS A 248 27.87 -3.16 -2.30
CA LYS A 248 27.22 -2.83 -3.58
C LYS A 248 26.38 -1.56 -3.46
N GLN A 249 26.14 -0.90 -4.59
CA GLN A 249 25.27 0.26 -4.70
C GLN A 249 23.94 -0.11 -5.36
N LEU A 250 22.84 0.51 -4.92
CA LEU A 250 21.56 0.39 -5.59
C LEU A 250 21.61 1.12 -6.93
N ARG A 251 21.39 0.39 -8.02
CA ARG A 251 21.42 0.93 -9.39
C ARG A 251 20.39 2.05 -9.51
N THR A 252 20.84 3.24 -9.90
CA THR A 252 19.94 4.36 -10.19
C THR A 252 19.93 4.63 -11.69
N PRO A 253 18.80 5.07 -12.28
CA PRO A 253 18.71 5.42 -13.69
C PRO A 253 19.65 6.55 -14.15
N TRP A 254 20.41 7.16 -13.25
CA TRP A 254 21.32 8.28 -13.54
C TRP A 254 22.78 7.96 -13.17
N GLY A 255 23.08 6.73 -12.74
CA GLY A 255 24.40 6.31 -12.28
C GLY A 255 25.47 6.20 -13.38
N ALA A 256 25.09 6.23 -14.66
CA ALA A 256 26.02 6.20 -15.77
C ALA A 256 26.67 7.57 -16.10
N SER A 257 26.49 8.60 -15.27
CA SER A 257 27.06 9.94 -15.54
C SER A 257 28.54 10.09 -15.20
N ASN A 258 29.21 9.04 -14.68
CA ASN A 258 30.63 9.11 -14.31
C ASN A 258 31.55 8.17 -15.10
N GLY A 259 31.11 7.57 -16.23
CA GLY A 259 31.97 6.63 -16.98
C GLY A 259 31.73 6.43 -18.47
N MET A 260 30.63 6.92 -19.06
CA MET A 260 30.46 6.93 -20.52
C MET A 260 31.08 8.21 -21.12
N PRO A 261 31.72 8.15 -22.31
CA PRO A 261 32.42 9.29 -22.88
C PRO A 261 31.44 10.45 -23.00
N ALA A 262 31.85 11.61 -22.48
CA ALA A 262 31.15 12.86 -22.64
C ALA A 262 30.65 12.93 -24.07
N TRP A 263 29.33 12.91 -24.24
CA TRP A 263 28.70 13.17 -25.52
C TRP A 263 29.23 14.54 -25.96
N LYS A 264 30.20 14.56 -26.88
CA LYS A 264 30.70 15.75 -27.57
C LYS A 264 29.67 16.19 -28.63
N GLY A 265 28.39 16.17 -28.26
CA GLY A 265 27.33 16.86 -28.95
C GLY A 265 26.84 17.91 -28.00
N ASP A 266 26.95 19.18 -28.39
CA ASP A 266 26.45 20.33 -27.62
C ASP A 266 25.13 19.99 -26.94
N ILE A 267 25.13 19.92 -25.61
CA ILE A 267 23.90 19.87 -24.82
C ILE A 267 23.09 21.08 -25.27
N PRO A 268 21.93 20.93 -25.93
CA PRO A 268 21.07 22.06 -26.18
C PRO A 268 20.67 22.58 -24.80
N LYS A 269 21.02 23.84 -24.50
CA LYS A 269 20.70 24.52 -23.23
C LYS A 269 19.21 24.78 -23.05
N ASP A 270 18.35 23.97 -23.66
CA ASP A 270 16.91 24.06 -23.60
C ASP A 270 16.37 23.11 -22.54
N ASN A 271 15.99 23.71 -21.41
CA ASN A 271 15.08 23.16 -20.41
C ASN A 271 13.63 23.01 -20.95
N SER A 272 13.47 22.49 -22.17
CA SER A 272 12.16 22.13 -22.71
C SER A 272 11.78 20.73 -22.20
N PHE A 273 11.21 20.71 -21.00
CA PHE A 273 10.37 19.61 -20.55
C PHE A 273 9.21 19.49 -21.56
N ALA A 274 9.37 18.61 -22.55
CA ALA A 274 8.36 18.33 -23.53
C ALA A 274 7.12 17.80 -22.80
N VAL A 275 6.00 18.46 -23.07
CA VAL A 275 4.66 17.94 -22.90
C VAL A 275 4.64 16.57 -23.59
N PHE A 276 4.42 15.50 -22.83
CA PHE A 276 4.09 14.21 -23.41
C PHE A 276 2.70 14.35 -24.02
N ASP A 277 2.64 14.39 -25.35
CA ASP A 277 1.47 13.99 -26.10
C ASP A 277 1.15 12.54 -25.74
N GLU A 278 -0.13 12.30 -25.46
CA GLU A 278 -0.76 10.99 -25.44
C GLU A 278 -0.70 10.43 -26.87
N ASP A 279 0.27 9.55 -27.18
CA ASP A 279 0.19 8.55 -28.26
C ASP A 279 1.52 7.75 -28.33
N ALA A 280 1.75 6.89 -27.34
CA ALA A 280 2.69 5.79 -27.45
C ALA A 280 1.96 4.51 -27.02
N GLY A 281 1.77 3.63 -28.00
CA GLY A 281 0.89 2.47 -27.95
C GLY A 281 1.20 1.48 -26.84
N ALA A 282 0.15 0.76 -26.48
CA ALA A 282 0.14 -0.36 -25.57
C ALA A 282 1.26 -1.36 -25.88
N ALA A 283 2.22 -1.47 -24.98
CA ALA A 283 2.97 -2.71 -24.82
C ALA A 283 2.01 -3.74 -24.22
N SER A 284 1.79 -4.82 -24.97
CA SER A 284 0.99 -5.97 -24.60
C SER A 284 1.46 -6.56 -23.26
N SER A 285 0.49 -6.78 -22.38
CA SER A 285 0.58 -7.61 -21.20
C SER A 285 0.90 -9.06 -21.59
N PRO A 286 1.89 -9.72 -20.97
CA PRO A 286 1.99 -11.17 -21.00
C PRO A 286 0.84 -11.73 -20.15
N THR A 287 -0.07 -12.47 -20.78
CA THR A 287 -1.00 -13.35 -20.08
C THR A 287 -0.24 -14.59 -19.64
N ASP A 288 -0.28 -14.87 -18.34
CA ASP A 288 -0.01 -16.19 -17.78
C ASP A 288 -1.00 -17.19 -18.41
N ASP A 289 -0.50 -18.21 -19.11
CA ASP A 289 -1.21 -19.49 -19.23
C ASP A 289 -0.22 -20.66 -19.26
N ASP A 290 -0.73 -21.76 -18.72
CA ASP A 290 -0.07 -22.95 -18.25
C ASP A 290 0.65 -23.74 -19.36
N GLY A 291 1.74 -24.41 -18.98
CA GLY A 291 2.46 -25.32 -19.87
C GLY A 291 1.64 -26.56 -20.20
N ASP A 292 1.49 -26.85 -21.50
CA ASP A 292 1.44 -28.22 -22.01
C ASP A 292 2.32 -28.30 -23.27
N SER A 293 3.09 -29.38 -23.33
CA SER A 293 4.22 -29.58 -24.23
C SER A 293 3.88 -30.61 -25.30
N GLY A 294 4.22 -30.33 -26.56
CA GLY A 294 4.41 -31.36 -27.58
C GLY A 294 4.17 -30.90 -29.02
N GLY A 295 5.19 -31.02 -29.87
CA GLY A 295 5.04 -31.06 -31.33
C GLY A 295 6.03 -30.21 -32.12
N GLU A 296 7.16 -30.81 -32.52
CA GLU A 296 8.08 -30.38 -33.58
C GLU A 296 7.36 -29.95 -34.87
N ALA A 297 7.84 -28.86 -35.50
CA ALA A 297 8.01 -28.74 -36.95
C ALA A 297 8.88 -27.52 -37.30
N ASP A 298 10.04 -27.81 -37.91
CA ASP A 298 10.91 -26.91 -38.66
C ASP A 298 10.15 -25.94 -39.57
N TRP A 299 10.59 -24.68 -39.65
CA TRP A 299 10.76 -23.98 -40.93
C TRP A 299 11.89 -22.95 -40.84
N GLU A 300 12.87 -23.18 -41.70
CA GLU A 300 14.08 -22.43 -41.99
C GLU A 300 13.82 -20.99 -42.48
N ASP A 301 14.76 -20.11 -42.12
CA ASP A 301 15.49 -19.20 -43.03
C ASP A 301 14.72 -18.19 -43.91
N SER A 302 14.95 -16.89 -43.67
CA SER A 302 15.56 -16.01 -44.68
C SER A 302 15.65 -14.56 -44.21
N ASP A 303 16.87 -14.06 -44.35
CA ASP A 303 17.28 -12.67 -44.34
C ASP A 303 16.41 -11.77 -45.23
N ASP A 304 16.18 -10.52 -44.79
CA ASP A 304 16.65 -9.39 -45.60
C ASP A 304 16.59 -8.07 -44.81
N GLU A 305 17.75 -7.44 -44.82
CA GLU A 305 18.13 -6.21 -44.16
C GLU A 305 17.69 -4.99 -45.01
N VAL A 306 17.75 -3.79 -44.40
CA VAL A 306 18.08 -2.51 -45.07
C VAL A 306 16.95 -1.49 -45.43
N HIS A 307 17.06 -0.33 -44.75
CA HIS A 307 16.68 1.08 -45.09
C HIS A 307 15.23 1.59 -44.92
N ARG A 308 15.02 2.36 -43.83
CA ARG A 308 14.76 3.82 -43.92
C ARG A 308 14.81 4.52 -42.54
N GLU A 309 15.93 5.19 -42.28
CA GLU A 309 16.03 6.29 -41.32
C GLU A 309 15.61 7.63 -41.98
N GLU A 310 15.50 8.66 -41.15
CA GLU A 310 15.21 10.08 -41.44
C GLU A 310 13.74 10.51 -41.39
N SER A 311 13.23 10.78 -40.18
CA SER A 311 12.73 12.13 -39.81
C SER A 311 12.31 12.22 -38.34
N HIS A 312 12.74 13.32 -37.70
CA HIS A 312 12.41 13.84 -36.36
C HIS A 312 13.31 13.41 -35.18
N GLY A 313 14.30 14.26 -34.91
CA GLY A 313 15.12 14.27 -33.70
C GLY A 313 14.34 14.56 -32.42
N ARG A 314 13.71 13.52 -31.87
CA ARG A 314 13.52 13.36 -30.42
C ARG A 314 14.48 12.25 -29.99
N ALA A 315 15.44 12.55 -29.12
CA ALA A 315 16.21 11.51 -28.45
C ALA A 315 15.21 10.58 -27.74
N ARG A 316 15.01 9.38 -28.30
CA ARG A 316 14.31 8.30 -27.61
C ARG A 316 15.15 8.03 -26.36
N VAL A 317 14.59 8.33 -25.19
CA VAL A 317 15.07 7.76 -23.92
C VAL A 317 15.19 6.26 -24.18
N ALA A 318 16.39 5.70 -24.03
CA ALA A 318 16.61 4.28 -24.35
C ALA A 318 15.60 3.46 -23.54
N LEU A 319 15.07 2.39 -24.12
CA LEU A 319 14.14 1.50 -23.42
C LEU A 319 14.75 1.06 -22.07
N ASP A 320 16.06 0.88 -22.03
CA ASP A 320 16.91 0.53 -20.90
C ASP A 320 16.84 1.58 -19.75
N GLU A 321 16.78 2.88 -20.09
CA GLU A 321 16.59 3.99 -19.12
C GLU A 321 15.17 4.02 -18.55
N LEU A 322 14.16 3.58 -19.33
CA LEU A 322 12.78 3.40 -18.87
C LEU A 322 12.61 2.11 -18.04
N MET A 323 13.37 1.06 -18.34
CA MET A 323 13.34 -0.26 -17.69
C MET A 323 14.04 -0.29 -16.32
N CYS A 324 14.85 0.72 -15.98
CA CYS A 324 15.40 0.90 -14.62
C CYS A 324 14.31 1.05 -13.52
N GLY A 325 13.06 1.31 -13.89
CA GLY A 325 11.91 1.31 -12.97
C GLY A 325 11.22 -0.06 -12.80
N ALA A 326 11.57 -1.06 -13.62
CA ALA A 326 10.92 -2.37 -13.63
C ALA A 326 11.53 -3.35 -12.61
N SER A 327 12.85 -3.32 -12.40
CA SER A 327 13.57 -4.21 -11.48
C SER A 327 14.57 -3.43 -10.63
N SER A 328 14.71 -3.80 -9.35
CA SER A 328 15.68 -3.18 -8.44
C SER A 328 16.94 -4.04 -8.40
N LEU A 329 18.08 -3.47 -8.80
CA LEU A 329 19.35 -4.19 -8.88
C LEU A 329 20.40 -3.56 -7.95
N LEU A 330 21.20 -4.41 -7.32
CA LEU A 330 22.47 -4.03 -6.69
C LEU A 330 23.59 -4.23 -7.71
N VAL A 331 24.50 -3.28 -7.80
CA VAL A 331 25.64 -3.30 -8.72
C VAL A 331 26.92 -2.91 -7.99
N ASN A 332 28.07 -3.26 -8.56
CA ASN A 332 29.36 -2.76 -8.11
C ASN A 332 29.50 -1.25 -8.38
N GLU A 333 30.55 -0.61 -7.85
CA GLU A 333 30.78 0.83 -8.04
C GLU A 333 30.95 1.21 -9.52
N ASP A 334 31.50 0.31 -10.34
CA ASP A 334 31.67 0.43 -11.78
C ASP A 334 30.39 0.10 -12.60
N GLY A 335 29.32 -0.35 -11.92
CA GLY A 335 28.06 -0.75 -12.53
C GLY A 335 28.01 -2.22 -12.98
N SER A 336 29.06 -3.01 -12.73
CA SER A 336 29.11 -4.45 -13.04
C SER A 336 28.39 -5.32 -12.01
N ASP A 337 28.26 -6.63 -12.31
CA ASP A 337 27.74 -7.67 -11.41
C ASP A 337 26.37 -7.33 -10.80
N GLU A 338 25.37 -7.32 -11.69
CA GLU A 338 23.99 -6.98 -11.36
C GLU A 338 23.30 -8.11 -10.58
N ILE A 339 22.86 -7.81 -9.36
CA ILE A 339 22.12 -8.74 -8.52
C ILE A 339 20.69 -8.23 -8.32
N LEU A 340 19.71 -9.08 -8.59
CA LEU A 340 18.30 -8.74 -8.44
C LEU A 340 17.87 -8.73 -6.96
N VAL A 341 17.36 -7.59 -6.50
CA VAL A 341 16.71 -7.47 -5.19
C VAL A 341 15.35 -8.16 -5.24
N ARG A 342 15.15 -9.14 -4.36
CA ARG A 342 13.90 -9.90 -4.22
C ARG A 342 12.97 -9.32 -3.16
N ALA A 343 13.52 -8.76 -2.07
CA ALA A 343 12.72 -8.15 -1.02
C ALA A 343 13.43 -6.98 -0.34
N VAL A 344 12.63 -6.10 0.26
CA VAL A 344 13.05 -5.08 1.22
C VAL A 344 12.61 -5.54 2.60
N MET A 345 13.54 -5.63 3.54
CA MET A 345 13.30 -5.95 4.94
C MET A 345 13.48 -4.71 5.80
N LEU A 346 12.68 -4.60 6.85
CA LEU A 346 12.66 -3.45 7.74
C LEU A 346 12.75 -3.93 9.20
N ASP A 347 13.45 -3.16 10.03
CA ASP A 347 13.57 -3.45 11.46
C ASP A 347 12.24 -3.18 12.17
N ALA A 348 11.41 -4.24 12.19
CA ALA A 348 10.10 -4.23 12.81
C ALA A 348 10.19 -4.09 14.34
N ALA A 349 11.21 -4.66 14.99
CA ALA A 349 11.41 -4.57 16.43
C ALA A 349 11.68 -3.12 16.84
N PHE A 350 12.61 -2.45 16.15
CA PHE A 350 12.87 -1.03 16.35
C PHE A 350 11.61 -0.19 16.10
N SER A 351 10.87 -0.48 15.03
CA SER A 351 9.65 0.26 14.70
C SER A 351 8.57 0.14 15.78
N LEU A 352 8.41 -1.06 16.36
CA LEU A 352 7.46 -1.32 17.46
C LEU A 352 7.90 -0.62 18.74
N GLN A 353 9.18 -0.72 19.12
CA GLN A 353 9.71 -0.01 20.29
C GLN A 353 9.53 1.50 20.12
N ARG A 354 9.87 2.04 18.95
CA ARG A 354 9.65 3.45 18.64
C ARG A 354 8.20 3.87 18.74
N ALA A 355 7.27 2.99 18.36
CA ALA A 355 5.84 3.24 18.49
C ALA A 355 5.37 3.24 19.95
N LEU A 356 5.99 2.46 20.83
CA LEU A 356 5.76 2.52 22.27
C LEU A 356 6.30 3.83 22.83
N ASP A 357 7.56 4.19 22.53
CA ASP A 357 8.21 5.41 23.05
C ASP A 357 7.39 6.69 22.79
N ILE A 358 6.69 6.77 21.65
CA ILE A 358 5.92 7.97 21.28
C ILE A 358 4.40 7.83 21.47
N GLY A 359 3.90 6.60 21.56
CA GLY A 359 2.46 6.29 21.43
C GLY A 359 1.79 5.85 22.72
N VAL A 360 2.56 5.68 23.80
CA VAL A 360 2.07 5.34 25.13
C VAL A 360 1.15 6.44 25.67
N LYS A 361 0.16 6.04 26.47
CA LYS A 361 -0.75 6.96 27.16
C LYS A 361 0.07 7.94 28.02
N ALA A 362 -0.30 9.22 27.99
CA ALA A 362 0.32 10.21 28.87
C ALA A 362 0.05 9.85 30.34
N ASN A 363 1.07 9.96 31.19
CA ASN A 363 1.00 9.70 32.63
C ASN A 363 0.47 8.28 32.95
N LEU A 364 1.00 7.26 32.26
CA LEU A 364 0.62 5.86 32.48
C LEU A 364 1.17 5.38 33.84
N PRO A 365 0.32 5.03 34.81
CA PRO A 365 0.77 4.51 36.10
C PRO A 365 1.44 3.13 35.95
N GLU A 366 2.46 2.86 36.76
CA GLU A 366 3.14 1.55 36.82
C GLU A 366 2.14 0.39 36.99
N GLN A 367 1.22 0.49 37.95
CA GLN A 367 0.26 -0.57 38.22
C GLN A 367 -0.69 -0.81 37.03
N GLU A 368 -1.13 0.24 36.32
CA GLU A 368 -1.95 0.09 35.11
C GLU A 368 -1.19 -0.65 34.00
N ALA A 369 0.11 -0.38 33.83
CA ALA A 369 0.94 -1.05 32.84
C ALA A 369 1.18 -2.54 33.18
N ARG A 370 1.32 -2.88 34.46
CA ARG A 370 1.52 -4.26 34.93
C ARG A 370 0.25 -5.10 34.86
N ASP A 371 -0.89 -4.49 35.17
CA ASP A 371 -2.21 -5.15 35.13
C ASP A 371 -2.80 -5.19 33.72
N ALA A 372 -2.17 -4.53 32.74
CA ALA A 372 -2.61 -4.52 31.37
C ALA A 372 -2.68 -5.95 30.77
N PRO A 373 -3.74 -6.27 29.99
CA PRO A 373 -3.79 -7.46 29.16
C PRO A 373 -2.52 -7.66 28.32
N ARG A 374 -2.14 -8.93 28.13
CA ARG A 374 -0.98 -9.30 27.30
C ARG A 374 -1.07 -8.65 25.92
N ALA A 375 0.04 -8.10 25.46
CA ALA A 375 0.10 -7.42 24.19
C ALA A 375 0.08 -8.43 23.04
N VAL A 376 -0.80 -8.21 22.07
CA VAL A 376 -1.01 -9.13 20.95
C VAL A 376 -0.24 -8.65 19.73
N LEU A 377 0.66 -9.48 19.23
CA LEU A 377 1.35 -9.25 17.96
C LEU A 377 0.51 -9.81 16.80
N THR A 378 0.21 -8.97 15.82
CA THR A 378 -0.50 -9.38 14.58
C THR A 378 0.41 -9.24 13.37
N LEU A 379 0.58 -10.32 12.61
CA LEU A 379 1.19 -10.34 11.28
C LEU A 379 0.12 -10.08 10.22
N GLY A 380 0.21 -8.95 9.52
CA GLY A 380 -0.62 -8.62 8.38
C GLY A 380 0.05 -9.00 7.07
N ALA A 381 -0.60 -9.76 6.19
CA ALA A 381 -0.01 -10.15 4.90
C ALA A 381 -1.02 -10.11 3.74
N ASP A 382 -0.65 -9.50 2.62
CA ASP A 382 -1.48 -9.41 1.42
C ASP A 382 -0.60 -9.19 0.18
N GLY A 383 -1.04 -9.70 -0.98
CA GLY A 383 -0.33 -9.61 -2.24
C GLY A 383 -1.18 -8.97 -3.34
N GLY A 384 -0.56 -8.18 -4.19
CA GLY A 384 -1.29 -7.59 -5.30
C GLY A 384 -0.47 -6.75 -6.26
N PRO A 385 -1.06 -6.38 -7.41
CA PRO A 385 -0.39 -5.54 -8.39
C PRO A 385 -0.24 -4.10 -7.87
N MET A 386 0.99 -3.63 -7.80
CA MET A 386 1.32 -2.22 -7.57
C MET A 386 2.06 -1.67 -8.80
N ARG A 387 1.42 -0.76 -9.56
CA ARG A 387 1.90 -0.26 -10.87
C ARG A 387 2.31 -1.40 -11.83
N GLY A 388 1.45 -2.39 -12.02
CA GLY A 388 1.62 -3.42 -13.04
C GLY A 388 2.60 -4.55 -12.71
N GLN A 389 3.17 -4.59 -11.49
CA GLN A 389 3.88 -5.80 -11.03
C GLN A 389 3.45 -6.15 -9.61
N SER A 390 3.47 -7.44 -9.31
CA SER A 390 3.04 -8.00 -8.05
C SER A 390 4.03 -7.72 -6.92
N VAL A 391 3.50 -7.35 -5.77
CA VAL A 391 4.24 -7.18 -4.51
C VAL A 391 3.46 -7.87 -3.41
N VAL A 392 4.15 -8.63 -2.56
CA VAL A 392 3.62 -9.13 -1.29
C VAL A 392 4.10 -8.20 -0.19
N ALA A 393 3.17 -7.60 0.56
CA ALA A 393 3.49 -6.82 1.74
C ALA A 393 3.27 -7.66 2.98
N VAL A 394 4.27 -7.71 3.85
CA VAL A 394 4.21 -8.30 5.18
C VAL A 394 4.41 -7.19 6.19
N THR A 395 3.48 -7.08 7.12
CA THR A 395 3.41 -6.02 8.13
C THR A 395 3.22 -6.62 9.50
N VAL A 396 3.56 -5.88 10.54
CA VAL A 396 3.26 -6.21 11.93
C VAL A 396 2.54 -5.07 12.61
N ALA A 397 1.69 -5.39 13.58
CA ALA A 397 1.13 -4.42 14.50
C ALA A 397 1.07 -5.02 15.91
N LEU A 398 1.31 -4.16 16.89
CA LEU A 398 1.20 -4.50 18.30
C LEU A 398 -0.06 -3.85 18.87
N SER A 399 -0.92 -4.67 19.46
CA SER A 399 -2.17 -4.24 20.08
C SER A 399 -2.06 -4.38 21.60
N THR A 400 -2.22 -3.27 22.31
CA THR A 400 -2.10 -3.21 23.76
C THR A 400 -2.80 -1.95 24.31
N PRO A 401 -3.49 -2.04 25.46
CA PRO A 401 -4.19 -0.90 26.04
C PRO A 401 -3.26 0.16 26.64
N VAL A 402 -1.95 -0.09 26.76
CA VAL A 402 -0.98 0.94 27.20
C VAL A 402 -0.75 2.03 26.13
N LEU A 403 -1.05 1.72 24.87
CA LEU A 403 -1.01 2.68 23.77
C LEU A 403 -2.27 3.55 23.75
N ALA A 404 -2.13 4.86 23.52
CA ALA A 404 -3.26 5.79 23.48
C ALA A 404 -4.30 5.44 22.38
N ALA A 405 -3.83 4.88 21.26
CA ALA A 405 -4.70 4.41 20.17
C ALA A 405 -5.09 2.92 20.30
N GLY A 406 -4.67 2.24 21.37
CA GLY A 406 -4.86 0.80 21.62
C GLY A 406 -4.03 -0.15 20.75
N ARG A 407 -3.35 0.37 19.71
CA ARG A 407 -2.41 -0.37 18.86
C ARG A 407 -1.50 0.55 18.04
N THR A 408 -0.43 -0.02 17.51
CA THR A 408 0.43 0.64 16.52
C THR A 408 -0.26 0.75 15.16
N ASN A 409 0.33 1.54 14.25
CA ASN A 409 0.00 1.43 12.83
C ASN A 409 0.47 0.07 12.28
N LEU A 410 0.06 -0.29 11.06
CA LEU A 410 0.63 -1.45 10.36
C LEU A 410 2.05 -1.11 9.92
N LEU A 411 3.03 -1.62 10.66
CA LEU A 411 4.44 -1.35 10.43
C LEU A 411 4.95 -2.37 9.41
N PRO A 412 5.59 -1.93 8.32
CA PRO A 412 6.13 -2.84 7.31
C PRO A 412 7.29 -3.65 7.89
N LEU A 413 7.22 -4.97 7.73
CA LEU A 413 8.29 -5.92 8.05
C LEU A 413 9.04 -6.35 6.79
N ALA A 414 8.30 -6.62 5.70
CA ALA A 414 8.88 -6.92 4.40
C ALA A 414 8.00 -6.46 3.23
N TYR A 415 8.65 -6.07 2.13
CA TYR A 415 8.03 -5.94 0.81
C TYR A 415 8.75 -6.87 -0.15
N VAL A 416 8.08 -7.92 -0.61
CA VAL A 416 8.65 -8.92 -1.52
C VAL A 416 8.19 -8.64 -2.95
N PHE A 417 9.14 -8.56 -3.89
CA PHE A 417 8.89 -8.28 -5.29
C PHE A 417 8.57 -9.57 -6.04
N GLY A 418 7.30 -9.94 -6.00
CA GLY A 418 6.75 -11.12 -6.66
C GLY A 418 5.26 -11.25 -6.38
N GLY A 419 4.59 -12.12 -7.15
CA GLY A 419 3.26 -12.59 -6.79
C GLY A 419 3.35 -13.62 -5.67
N GLU A 420 2.30 -13.73 -4.85
CA GLU A 420 2.26 -14.62 -3.69
C GLU A 420 2.76 -16.04 -3.99
N LYS A 421 2.33 -16.58 -5.14
CA LYS A 421 2.70 -17.93 -5.64
C LYS A 421 4.06 -18.01 -6.33
N SER A 422 4.63 -16.87 -6.72
CA SER A 422 5.93 -16.81 -7.42
C SER A 422 7.09 -16.50 -6.48
N VAL A 423 6.81 -16.10 -5.24
CA VAL A 423 7.86 -15.87 -4.23
C VAL A 423 8.46 -17.22 -3.81
N PRO A 424 9.79 -17.37 -3.84
CA PRO A 424 10.47 -18.57 -3.38
C PRO A 424 10.15 -18.91 -1.91
N ALA A 425 10.00 -20.20 -1.62
CA ALA A 425 9.75 -20.70 -0.26
C ALA A 425 10.84 -20.28 0.74
N THR A 426 12.09 -20.17 0.29
CA THR A 426 13.24 -19.70 1.09
C THR A 426 13.01 -18.32 1.67
N ILE A 427 12.40 -17.39 0.91
CA ILE A 427 12.09 -16.04 1.39
C ILE A 427 11.03 -16.09 2.49
N TYR A 428 9.99 -16.92 2.36
CA TYR A 428 8.98 -17.06 3.41
C TYR A 428 9.54 -17.71 4.67
N ARG A 429 10.47 -18.67 4.55
CA ARG A 429 11.17 -19.24 5.71
C ARG A 429 12.04 -18.21 6.42
N PHE A 430 12.72 -17.35 5.66
CA PHE A 430 13.49 -16.23 6.20
C PHE A 430 12.58 -15.21 6.92
N ILE A 431 11.43 -14.86 6.34
CA ILE A 431 10.43 -14.03 7.03
C ILE A 431 9.95 -14.72 8.31
N GLY A 432 9.72 -16.03 8.26
CA GLY A 432 9.34 -16.83 9.44
C GLY A 432 10.40 -16.84 10.55
N SER A 433 11.70 -16.79 10.23
CA SER A 433 12.76 -16.65 11.25
C SER A 433 12.81 -15.25 11.84
N VAL A 434 12.60 -14.21 11.02
CA VAL A 434 12.50 -12.82 11.49
C VAL A 434 11.30 -12.65 12.43
N VAL A 435 10.15 -13.23 12.10
CA VAL A 435 8.95 -13.20 12.96
C VAL A 435 9.20 -13.92 14.28
N ARG A 436 9.90 -15.06 14.28
CA ARG A 436 10.30 -15.78 15.51
C ARG A 436 11.20 -14.92 16.39
N ALA A 437 12.21 -14.27 15.82
CA ALA A 437 13.08 -13.36 16.54
C ALA A 437 12.31 -12.16 17.12
N LEU A 438 11.35 -11.62 16.37
CA LEU A 438 10.48 -10.53 16.81
C LEU A 438 9.61 -10.94 18.00
N MET A 439 9.04 -12.15 17.99
CA MET A 439 8.24 -12.67 19.11
C MET A 439 9.05 -12.89 20.39
N SER A 440 10.36 -13.11 20.28
CA SER A 440 11.28 -13.20 21.42
C SER A 440 11.89 -11.86 21.84
N THR A 441 11.49 -10.75 21.22
CA THR A 441 12.05 -9.42 21.54
C THR A 441 11.36 -8.85 22.78
N ASN A 442 12.15 -8.40 23.75
CA ASN A 442 11.65 -7.71 24.94
C ASN A 442 11.36 -6.25 24.57
N LEU A 443 10.07 -5.89 24.51
CA LEU A 443 9.63 -4.51 24.29
C LEU A 443 9.39 -3.85 25.65
N THR A 444 9.74 -2.57 25.76
CA THR A 444 9.65 -1.81 27.01
C THR A 444 8.76 -0.59 26.87
N VAL A 445 8.17 -0.16 27.97
CA VAL A 445 7.31 1.02 28.07
C VAL A 445 7.73 1.84 29.28
N ASP A 446 7.87 3.15 29.07
CA ASP A 446 8.11 4.09 30.15
C ASP A 446 6.80 4.39 30.91
N VAL A 447 6.87 4.35 32.23
CA VAL A 447 5.74 4.53 33.16
C VAL A 447 6.07 5.56 34.23
N GLU A 448 5.03 6.08 34.85
CA GLU A 448 5.12 6.93 36.04
C GLU A 448 5.22 6.06 37.30
N PRO A 449 6.25 6.23 38.15
CA PRO A 449 6.44 5.41 39.35
C PRO A 449 5.39 5.74 40.44
N ASP A 450 4.91 4.72 41.15
CA ASP A 450 3.89 4.81 42.22
C ASP A 450 4.42 5.43 43.54
N LEU A 451 5.38 6.35 43.50
CA LEU A 451 6.04 6.89 44.70
C LEU A 451 5.51 8.27 45.09
N ASP A 452 4.75 8.33 46.20
CA ASP A 452 4.46 9.56 46.92
C ASP A 452 5.78 10.25 47.36
N GLY A 453 6.17 11.32 46.67
CA GLY A 453 7.18 12.27 47.15
C GLY A 453 8.62 12.10 46.64
N VAL A 454 8.85 11.45 45.49
CA VAL A 454 10.15 11.48 44.80
C VAL A 454 10.11 12.47 43.63
N ASP A 455 11.15 13.30 43.52
CA ASP A 455 11.35 14.36 42.52
C ASP A 455 11.04 13.89 41.08
N ASP A 456 10.44 14.78 40.27
CA ASP A 456 9.83 14.60 38.92
C ASP A 456 10.75 14.03 37.79
N THR A 457 11.76 13.21 38.09
CA THR A 457 12.86 12.91 37.13
C THR A 457 13.26 11.44 36.96
N VAL A 458 12.59 10.48 37.60
CA VAL A 458 12.89 9.05 37.40
C VAL A 458 11.83 8.40 36.50
N ASN A 459 12.10 8.32 35.19
CA ASN A 459 11.32 7.48 34.28
C ASN A 459 11.65 6.01 34.60
N LEU A 460 10.64 5.24 35.03
CA LEU A 460 10.75 3.80 35.19
C LEU A 460 10.36 3.14 33.86
N SER A 461 11.12 2.15 33.40
CA SER A 461 10.80 1.39 32.19
C SER A 461 10.46 -0.06 32.55
N ILE A 462 9.32 -0.56 32.05
CA ILE A 462 8.80 -1.90 32.36
C ILE A 462 8.73 -2.72 31.08
N GLU A 463 9.07 -4.00 31.17
CA GLU A 463 8.91 -4.94 30.06
C GLU A 463 7.43 -5.29 29.83
N LEU A 464 6.99 -5.14 28.58
CA LEU A 464 5.65 -5.45 28.14
C LEU A 464 5.45 -6.97 28.05
N THR A 465 4.43 -7.49 28.71
CA THR A 465 4.11 -8.92 28.62
C THR A 465 3.46 -9.24 27.28
N MET A 466 4.17 -9.93 26.40
CA MET A 466 3.68 -10.36 25.08
C MET A 466 2.82 -11.62 25.17
N ASP A 467 1.80 -11.73 24.32
CA ASP A 467 1.07 -12.99 24.08
C ASP A 467 1.98 -14.01 23.39
N ASP A 468 1.89 -15.29 23.76
CA ASP A 468 2.66 -16.36 23.14
C ASP A 468 2.07 -16.84 21.80
N VAL A 469 0.88 -16.33 21.42
CA VAL A 469 0.20 -16.60 20.16
C VAL A 469 0.36 -15.44 19.17
N LEU A 470 0.89 -15.73 17.99
CA LEU A 470 0.91 -14.81 16.86
C LEU A 470 -0.45 -14.81 16.15
N HIS A 471 -1.07 -13.64 16.03
CA HIS A 471 -2.26 -13.48 15.22
C HIS A 471 -1.88 -13.22 13.76
N VAL A 472 -2.55 -13.85 12.79
CA VAL A 472 -2.30 -13.62 11.36
C VAL A 472 -3.56 -13.07 10.70
N ALA A 473 -3.48 -11.84 10.21
CA ALA A 473 -4.54 -11.17 9.46
C ALA A 473 -4.15 -11.11 7.99
N ALA A 474 -4.74 -11.95 7.16
CA ALA A 474 -4.39 -12.07 5.75
C ALA A 474 -5.56 -12.61 4.94
N ASP A 475 -5.54 -12.48 3.61
CA ASP A 475 -6.53 -13.12 2.76
C ASP A 475 -6.36 -14.67 2.76
N PHE A 476 -7.29 -15.40 2.14
CA PHE A 476 -7.18 -16.87 2.12
C PHE A 476 -5.96 -17.38 1.36
N ALA A 477 -5.53 -16.69 0.31
CA ALA A 477 -4.38 -17.13 -0.48
C ALA A 477 -3.11 -17.07 0.37
N MET A 478 -2.90 -15.98 1.09
CA MET A 478 -1.79 -15.79 2.01
C MET A 478 -1.92 -16.69 3.25
N ILE A 479 -3.11 -16.87 3.83
CA ILE A 479 -3.31 -17.82 4.93
C ILE A 479 -2.93 -19.24 4.50
N HIS A 480 -3.42 -19.72 3.36
CA HIS A 480 -3.06 -21.04 2.84
C HIS A 480 -1.57 -21.16 2.53
N LEU A 481 -0.95 -20.08 2.06
CA LEU A 481 0.49 -20.07 1.79
C LEU A 481 1.29 -20.18 3.08
N LEU A 482 1.03 -19.29 4.05
CA LEU A 482 1.70 -19.26 5.36
C LEU A 482 1.51 -20.57 6.14
N SER A 483 0.34 -21.20 6.00
CA SER A 483 0.04 -22.47 6.65
C SER A 483 0.58 -23.69 5.89
N GLY A 484 1.13 -23.55 4.68
CA GLY A 484 1.57 -24.71 3.86
C GLY A 484 0.42 -25.50 3.22
N CYS A 485 -0.79 -24.94 3.17
CA CYS A 485 -2.01 -25.52 2.60
C CYS A 485 -2.31 -25.03 1.16
N THR A 486 -1.34 -24.44 0.46
CA THR A 486 -1.54 -23.82 -0.86
C THR A 486 -2.20 -24.76 -1.87
N GLY A 487 -3.30 -24.36 -2.51
CA GLY A 487 -4.01 -25.24 -3.45
C GLY A 487 -4.65 -26.47 -2.78
N SER A 488 -5.14 -26.29 -1.55
CA SER A 488 -5.84 -27.28 -0.72
C SER A 488 -6.76 -28.22 -1.49
N SER A 489 -6.88 -29.46 -0.98
CA SER A 489 -7.58 -30.57 -1.63
C SER A 489 -9.07 -30.30 -1.85
N ASP A 490 -9.70 -31.09 -2.72
CA ASP A 490 -11.17 -31.05 -2.87
C ASP A 490 -11.90 -31.46 -1.57
N GLY A 491 -11.20 -32.05 -0.59
CA GLY A 491 -11.75 -32.48 0.69
C GLY A 491 -11.49 -31.52 1.86
N GLY A 492 -10.30 -30.91 1.98
CA GLY A 492 -9.85 -30.20 3.20
C GLY A 492 -9.25 -28.81 2.93
N ARG A 493 -10.11 -27.83 2.63
CA ARG A 493 -9.70 -26.42 2.38
C ARG A 493 -9.72 -25.51 3.61
N CYS A 494 -10.36 -25.96 4.69
CA CYS A 494 -10.43 -25.20 5.91
C CYS A 494 -9.09 -25.29 6.65
N VAL A 495 -8.55 -24.14 7.09
CA VAL A 495 -7.33 -24.07 7.91
C VAL A 495 -7.61 -24.09 9.40
N TRP A 496 -8.87 -23.98 9.80
CA TRP A 496 -9.26 -23.88 11.20
C TRP A 496 -9.79 -25.19 11.77
N GLY A 497 -10.54 -25.97 10.99
CA GLY A 497 -11.14 -27.22 11.42
C GLY A 497 -10.63 -28.42 10.62
N GLU A 498 -10.22 -29.49 11.31
CA GLU A 498 -9.83 -30.75 10.68
C GLU A 498 -11.01 -31.43 9.98
N ASP A 499 -12.19 -31.35 10.61
CA ASP A 499 -13.42 -32.01 10.17
C ASP A 499 -14.23 -31.15 9.19
N CYS A 500 -13.76 -29.93 8.86
CA CYS A 500 -14.43 -29.03 7.94
C CYS A 500 -14.17 -29.47 6.49
N LEU A 501 -15.02 -30.38 6.00
CA LEU A 501 -14.95 -30.89 4.65
C LEU A 501 -15.65 -29.96 3.65
N VAL A 502 -15.10 -29.84 2.43
CA VAL A 502 -15.60 -28.91 1.41
C VAL A 502 -17.07 -29.13 1.05
N HIS A 503 -17.55 -30.38 1.03
CA HIS A 503 -18.95 -30.69 0.74
C HIS A 503 -19.92 -30.31 1.88
N ASP A 504 -19.39 -30.09 3.09
CA ASP A 504 -20.14 -29.64 4.27
C ASP A 504 -20.08 -28.12 4.46
N PHE A 505 -19.27 -27.38 3.70
CA PHE A 505 -19.03 -25.94 3.90
C PHE A 505 -20.29 -25.08 3.99
N LEU A 506 -21.32 -25.40 3.20
CA LEU A 506 -22.58 -24.67 3.18
C LEU A 506 -23.70 -25.33 4.00
N ARG A 507 -23.36 -26.30 4.86
CA ARG A 507 -24.30 -27.04 5.71
C ARG A 507 -24.11 -26.66 7.18
N PRO A 508 -24.82 -25.64 7.71
CA PRO A 508 -24.74 -25.23 9.11
C PRO A 508 -24.84 -26.40 10.10
N SER A 509 -25.71 -27.38 9.81
CA SER A 509 -25.92 -28.56 10.66
C SER A 509 -24.66 -29.39 10.90
N ARG A 510 -23.69 -29.32 9.98
CA ARG A 510 -22.42 -30.06 10.05
C ARG A 510 -21.35 -29.32 10.85
N HIS A 511 -21.54 -28.05 11.18
CA HIS A 511 -20.55 -27.26 11.93
C HIS A 511 -20.91 -27.12 13.42
N VAL A 512 -22.16 -27.43 13.79
CA VAL A 512 -22.60 -27.43 15.20
C VAL A 512 -21.76 -28.42 16.01
N GLY A 513 -21.08 -27.94 17.05
CA GLY A 513 -20.34 -28.79 18.00
C GLY A 513 -19.01 -29.38 17.50
N ARG A 514 -18.56 -29.07 16.27
CA ARG A 514 -17.21 -29.46 15.81
C ARG A 514 -16.14 -28.65 16.56
N ARG A 515 -15.15 -29.32 17.15
CA ARG A 515 -14.15 -28.71 18.05
C ARG A 515 -12.68 -29.00 17.72
N LYS A 516 -12.38 -29.78 16.68
CA LYS A 516 -10.99 -30.16 16.36
C LYS A 516 -10.29 -29.08 15.55
N ASP A 517 -9.46 -28.31 16.24
CA ASP A 517 -8.65 -27.24 15.66
C ASP A 517 -7.51 -27.79 14.80
N ARG A 518 -7.44 -27.32 13.57
CA ARG A 518 -6.36 -27.63 12.63
C ARG A 518 -5.18 -26.70 12.87
N THR A 519 -4.41 -26.95 13.93
CA THR A 519 -3.22 -26.16 14.28
C THR A 519 -2.08 -26.36 13.27
N LEU A 520 -1.04 -25.50 13.32
CA LEU A 520 0.16 -25.70 12.49
C LEU A 520 0.83 -27.06 12.73
N ALA A 521 0.87 -27.54 13.98
CA ALA A 521 1.41 -28.85 14.30
C ALA A 521 0.61 -30.00 13.64
N VAL A 522 -0.71 -29.84 13.51
CA VAL A 522 -1.55 -30.80 12.76
C VAL A 522 -1.20 -30.76 11.27
N ILE A 523 -1.00 -29.56 10.71
CA ILE A 523 -0.63 -29.39 9.30
C ILE A 523 0.78 -29.97 9.02
N GLU A 524 1.73 -29.80 9.94
CA GLU A 524 3.05 -30.44 9.88
C GLU A 524 2.93 -31.96 9.82
N ARG A 525 2.14 -32.56 10.72
CA ARG A 525 1.90 -34.02 10.73
C ARG A 525 1.20 -34.50 9.45
N GLN A 526 0.30 -33.70 8.90
CA GLN A 526 -0.34 -33.96 7.62
C GLN A 526 0.68 -33.97 6.48
N TRP A 527 1.62 -33.03 6.45
CA TRP A 527 2.72 -33.02 5.48
C TRP A 527 3.60 -34.25 5.60
N GLU A 528 4.05 -34.56 6.81
CA GLU A 528 4.83 -35.76 7.11
C GLU A 528 4.09 -37.04 6.70
N THR A 529 2.78 -37.12 6.95
CA THR A 529 1.95 -38.27 6.54
C THR A 529 1.92 -38.43 5.02
N ALA A 530 1.83 -37.32 4.27
CA ALA A 530 1.87 -37.36 2.81
C ALA A 530 3.24 -37.84 2.28
N VAL A 531 4.34 -37.39 2.90
CA VAL A 531 5.71 -37.81 2.57
C VAL A 531 5.93 -39.28 2.95
N TRP A 532 5.45 -39.71 4.10
CA TRP A 532 5.49 -41.11 4.54
C TRP A 532 4.73 -42.04 3.58
N ALA A 533 3.55 -41.63 3.11
CA ALA A 533 2.78 -42.38 2.11
C ALA A 533 3.51 -42.44 0.75
N LEU A 534 4.17 -41.35 0.34
CA LEU A 534 5.01 -41.33 -0.85
C LEU A 534 6.20 -42.29 -0.73
N ALA A 535 6.86 -42.32 0.42
CA ALA A 535 7.97 -43.24 0.67
C ALA A 535 7.52 -44.71 0.56
N ASN A 536 6.38 -45.06 1.19
CA ASN A 536 5.80 -46.39 1.10
C ASN A 536 5.36 -46.75 -0.33
N PHE A 537 4.81 -45.79 -1.08
CA PHE A 537 4.49 -45.98 -2.49
C PHE A 537 5.76 -46.30 -3.30
N CYS A 538 6.82 -45.51 -3.13
CA CYS A 538 8.09 -45.76 -3.82
C CYS A 538 8.72 -47.12 -3.46
N PHE A 539 8.58 -47.55 -2.20
CA PHE A 539 9.02 -48.88 -1.76
C PHE A 539 8.21 -50.01 -2.40
N SER A 540 6.88 -49.85 -2.47
CA SER A 540 5.98 -50.80 -3.13
C SER A 540 6.26 -50.92 -4.63
N GLU A 541 6.51 -49.80 -5.31
CA GLU A 541 6.88 -49.78 -6.74
C GLU A 541 8.25 -50.44 -6.99
N ALA A 542 9.15 -50.36 -6.00
CA ALA A 542 10.40 -51.12 -6.02
C ALA A 542 10.22 -52.62 -5.76
N LYS A 543 8.99 -53.08 -5.54
CA LYS A 543 8.63 -54.44 -5.13
C LYS A 543 9.46 -54.92 -3.93
N GLY A 544 9.77 -54.01 -3.01
CA GLY A 544 10.54 -54.33 -1.82
C GLY A 544 9.72 -55.15 -0.84
N ILE A 545 10.37 -56.05 -0.11
CA ILE A 545 9.80 -56.75 1.04
C ILE A 545 10.68 -56.54 2.28
N ILE A 546 10.08 -56.62 3.45
CA ILE A 546 10.80 -56.56 4.73
C ILE A 546 10.49 -57.84 5.50
N CYS A 547 11.53 -58.60 5.79
CA CYS A 547 11.45 -59.84 6.55
C CYS A 547 12.50 -59.79 7.67
N ASP A 548 12.09 -60.08 8.90
CA ASP A 548 12.96 -60.15 10.08
C ASP A 548 13.88 -58.93 10.31
N GLY A 549 13.39 -57.73 9.96
CA GLY A 549 14.15 -56.49 10.09
C GLY A 549 15.25 -56.30 9.05
N ALA A 550 15.32 -57.18 8.03
CA ALA A 550 16.12 -57.00 6.85
C ALA A 550 15.24 -56.63 5.64
N MET A 551 15.72 -55.69 4.83
CA MET A 551 15.03 -55.25 3.62
C MET A 551 15.57 -56.01 2.41
N PHE A 552 14.67 -56.48 1.56
CA PHE A 552 15.01 -57.19 0.33
C PHE A 552 14.35 -56.50 -0.86
N LEU A 553 15.05 -56.48 -1.99
CA LEU A 553 14.54 -56.00 -3.28
C LEU A 553 14.45 -57.17 -4.25
N LEU A 554 13.48 -57.15 -5.16
CA LEU A 554 13.40 -58.17 -6.22
C LEU A 554 14.41 -57.87 -7.32
N CYS A 555 15.21 -58.88 -7.69
CA CYS A 555 16.04 -58.83 -8.88
C CYS A 555 15.14 -58.63 -10.12
N PRO A 556 15.39 -57.62 -10.98
CA PRO A 556 14.56 -57.35 -12.15
C PRO A 556 14.60 -58.47 -13.18
N SER A 557 15.68 -59.28 -13.19
CA SER A 557 15.93 -60.31 -14.20
C SER A 557 15.35 -61.68 -13.82
N CYS A 558 15.50 -62.12 -12.56
CA CYS A 558 15.03 -63.44 -12.11
C CYS A 558 13.98 -63.42 -11.00
N GLY A 559 13.66 -62.25 -10.42
CA GLY A 559 12.67 -62.15 -9.35
C GLY A 559 13.12 -62.74 -8.00
N HIS A 560 14.40 -63.08 -7.81
CA HIS A 560 14.92 -63.46 -6.49
C HIS A 560 15.05 -62.25 -5.56
N HIS A 561 14.87 -62.48 -4.27
CA HIS A 561 15.05 -61.46 -3.23
C HIS A 561 16.54 -61.23 -2.95
N VAL A 562 17.00 -60.01 -3.19
CA VAL A 562 18.37 -59.56 -2.91
C VAL A 562 18.37 -58.73 -1.62
N PRO A 563 19.12 -59.14 -0.58
CA PRO A 563 19.18 -58.41 0.69
C PRO A 563 19.93 -57.09 0.53
N MET A 564 19.38 -56.01 1.11
CA MET A 564 20.00 -54.68 1.04
C MET A 564 21.33 -54.58 1.81
N ALA A 565 21.64 -55.52 2.71
CA ALA A 565 22.92 -55.59 3.40
C ALA A 565 24.12 -55.75 2.43
N THR A 566 23.87 -56.12 1.17
CA THR A 566 24.89 -56.14 0.11
C THR A 566 25.21 -54.76 -0.46
N ARG A 567 24.51 -53.70 -0.04
CA ARG A 567 24.79 -52.33 -0.45
C ARG A 567 26.20 -51.92 -0.03
N MET A 568 26.96 -51.37 -0.98
CA MET A 568 28.21 -50.68 -0.68
C MET A 568 27.93 -49.26 -0.17
N GLU A 569 28.66 -48.80 0.83
CA GLU A 569 28.53 -47.43 1.34
C GLU A 569 28.70 -46.42 0.19
N GLY A 570 27.74 -45.51 0.03
CA GLY A 570 27.77 -44.47 -0.99
C GLY A 570 27.30 -44.88 -2.40
N THR A 571 26.76 -46.09 -2.61
CA THR A 571 26.24 -46.50 -3.93
C THR A 571 24.70 -46.58 -4.00
N ASP A 572 24.14 -46.22 -5.16
CA ASP A 572 22.71 -46.35 -5.53
C ASP A 572 22.36 -47.72 -6.12
N TYR A 573 23.30 -48.66 -6.05
CA TYR A 573 23.21 -49.99 -6.64
C TYR A 573 23.61 -51.07 -5.64
N LEU A 574 22.95 -52.22 -5.75
CA LEU A 574 23.41 -53.48 -5.18
C LEU A 574 24.44 -54.12 -6.12
N PRO A 575 25.44 -54.84 -5.58
CA PRO A 575 26.54 -55.41 -6.36
C PRO A 575 26.10 -56.46 -7.39
N GLY A 576 24.93 -57.07 -7.22
CA GLY A 576 24.32 -57.98 -8.18
C GLY A 576 23.33 -58.94 -7.54
N CYS A 577 22.71 -59.79 -8.35
CA CYS A 577 21.88 -60.89 -7.86
C CYS A 577 22.75 -61.92 -7.13
N LEU A 578 22.26 -62.53 -6.05
CA LEU A 578 23.00 -63.59 -5.35
C LEU A 578 22.92 -64.95 -6.07
N ASP A 579 22.05 -65.08 -7.06
CA ASP A 579 21.90 -66.27 -7.89
C ASP A 579 22.90 -66.25 -9.05
N THR A 580 23.89 -67.13 -8.99
CA THR A 580 24.96 -67.30 -10.00
C THR A 580 24.46 -67.65 -11.39
N THR A 581 23.19 -68.06 -11.51
CA THR A 581 22.55 -68.38 -12.81
C THR A 581 21.77 -67.20 -13.39
N CYS A 582 21.61 -66.11 -12.63
CA CYS A 582 20.92 -64.92 -13.08
C CYS A 582 21.82 -64.07 -14.01
N PRO A 583 21.29 -63.55 -15.13
CA PRO A 583 22.03 -62.61 -15.99
C PRO A 583 22.55 -61.38 -15.24
N SER A 584 21.87 -60.99 -14.16
CA SER A 584 22.25 -59.85 -13.32
C SER A 584 23.09 -60.24 -12.08
N PHE A 585 23.75 -61.40 -12.08
CA PHE A 585 24.67 -61.81 -11.01
C PHE A 585 25.86 -60.84 -10.85
N ASP A 586 26.47 -60.43 -11.97
CA ASP A 586 27.57 -59.45 -12.00
C ASP A 586 27.11 -58.03 -12.42
N GLU A 587 25.80 -57.82 -12.60
CA GLU A 587 25.25 -56.52 -12.97
C GLU A 587 24.77 -55.74 -11.75
N LYS A 588 25.08 -54.44 -11.72
CA LYS A 588 24.60 -53.53 -10.70
C LYS A 588 23.07 -53.42 -10.74
N ILE A 589 22.39 -53.88 -9.70
CA ILE A 589 20.92 -53.76 -9.58
C ILE A 589 20.59 -52.39 -8.96
N PRO A 590 19.80 -51.53 -9.62
CA PRO A 590 19.42 -50.23 -9.07
C PRO A 590 18.56 -50.40 -7.82
N ILE A 591 18.97 -49.76 -6.71
CA ILE A 591 18.25 -49.81 -5.42
C ILE A 591 16.88 -49.12 -5.52
N THR A 592 16.76 -48.12 -6.41
CA THR A 592 15.54 -47.36 -6.63
C THR A 592 15.16 -47.42 -8.11
N PRO A 593 14.24 -48.32 -8.53
CA PRO A 593 13.86 -48.39 -9.93
C PRO A 593 13.20 -47.08 -10.39
N SER A 594 13.37 -46.77 -11.67
CA SER A 594 12.78 -45.57 -12.27
C SER A 594 11.26 -45.66 -12.21
N ILE A 595 10.62 -44.63 -11.65
CA ILE A 595 9.16 -44.47 -11.65
C ILE A 595 8.86 -43.29 -12.56
N ALA A 596 7.89 -43.45 -13.48
CA ALA A 596 7.51 -42.38 -14.38
C ALA A 596 7.11 -41.10 -13.60
N PRO A 597 7.60 -39.90 -13.99
CA PRO A 597 7.26 -38.65 -13.32
C PRO A 597 5.76 -38.40 -13.19
N SER A 598 4.98 -38.76 -14.22
CA SER A 598 3.52 -38.62 -14.21
C SER A 598 2.85 -39.51 -13.15
N THR A 599 3.35 -40.72 -12.92
CA THR A 599 2.87 -41.63 -11.87
C THR A 599 3.17 -41.09 -10.48
N LEU A 600 4.40 -40.61 -10.24
CA LEU A 600 4.78 -39.97 -8.97
C LEU A 600 3.90 -38.74 -8.68
N THR A 601 3.69 -37.87 -9.67
CA THR A 601 2.85 -36.68 -9.51
C THR A 601 1.41 -37.03 -9.19
N LYS A 602 0.83 -38.04 -9.86
CA LYS A 602 -0.54 -38.53 -9.58
C LYS A 602 -0.65 -39.12 -8.17
N ALA A 603 0.27 -40.02 -7.80
CA ALA A 603 0.29 -40.65 -6.48
C ALA A 603 0.45 -39.62 -5.36
N PHE A 604 1.46 -38.75 -5.46
CA PHE A 604 1.73 -37.75 -4.43
C PHE A 604 0.62 -36.71 -4.31
N SER A 605 0.00 -36.34 -5.42
CA SER A 605 -1.19 -35.47 -5.38
C SER A 605 -2.36 -36.14 -4.65
N LYS A 606 -2.56 -37.45 -4.82
CA LYS A 606 -3.58 -38.20 -4.07
C LYS A 606 -3.26 -38.28 -2.58
N PHE A 607 -2.02 -38.58 -2.20
CA PHE A 607 -1.61 -38.65 -0.79
C PHE A 607 -1.75 -37.31 -0.07
N ARG A 608 -1.28 -36.22 -0.69
CA ARG A 608 -1.47 -34.87 -0.13
C ARG A 608 -2.95 -34.53 0.02
N ARG A 609 -3.80 -34.93 -0.94
CA ARG A 609 -5.25 -34.69 -0.85
C ARG A 609 -5.90 -35.42 0.33
N LEU A 610 -5.50 -36.66 0.56
CA LEU A 610 -5.97 -37.49 1.69
C LEU A 610 -5.44 -36.96 3.04
N ALA A 611 -4.20 -36.48 3.06
CA ALA A 611 -3.59 -35.86 4.24
C ALA A 611 -4.01 -34.39 4.43
N GLY A 612 -5.22 -33.99 4.02
CA GLY A 612 -5.74 -32.64 4.28
C GLY A 612 -5.32 -31.54 3.29
N GLY A 613 -4.66 -31.85 2.18
CA GLY A 613 -4.39 -30.87 1.11
C GLY A 613 -3.15 -30.00 1.30
N VAL A 614 -2.13 -30.52 1.97
CA VAL A 614 -0.85 -29.86 2.26
C VAL A 614 0.11 -29.84 1.06
N ARG A 615 0.97 -28.83 0.97
CA ARG A 615 1.98 -28.65 -0.10
C ARG A 615 3.42 -28.67 0.38
N GLY A 616 3.64 -28.43 1.65
CA GLY A 616 4.94 -28.30 2.29
C GLY A 616 4.76 -28.04 3.77
N TYR A 617 5.85 -27.78 4.47
CA TYR A 617 5.77 -27.35 5.86
C TYR A 617 5.18 -25.93 5.97
N PRO A 618 4.47 -25.61 7.06
CA PRO A 618 4.08 -24.23 7.33
C PRO A 618 5.30 -23.32 7.48
N PHE A 619 5.25 -22.11 6.92
CA PHE A 619 6.37 -21.16 7.00
C PHE A 619 6.54 -20.56 8.39
N LEU A 620 5.50 -20.62 9.23
CA LEU A 620 5.50 -20.18 10.63
C LEU A 620 5.66 -21.36 11.60
N ARG A 621 6.27 -22.48 11.17
CA ARG A 621 6.57 -23.65 12.01
C ARG A 621 7.30 -23.24 13.30
N GLY A 622 6.90 -23.85 14.41
CA GLY A 622 7.45 -23.56 15.75
C GLY A 622 6.87 -22.31 16.42
N VAL A 623 5.97 -21.57 15.75
CA VAL A 623 5.21 -20.47 16.35
C VAL A 623 3.79 -20.92 16.65
N LYS A 624 3.24 -20.57 17.81
CA LYS A 624 1.80 -20.73 18.06
C LYS A 624 1.07 -19.66 17.26
N VAL A 625 0.26 -20.08 16.29
CA VAL A 625 -0.40 -19.16 15.36
C VAL A 625 -1.92 -19.30 15.47
N ASN A 626 -2.58 -18.15 15.51
CA ASN A 626 -4.02 -18.01 15.31
C ASN A 626 -4.28 -17.31 13.97
N PHE A 627 -4.66 -18.07 12.94
CA PHE A 627 -5.10 -17.50 11.67
C PHE A 627 -6.47 -16.87 11.84
N GLN A 628 -6.58 -15.58 11.59
CA GLN A 628 -7.86 -14.89 11.64
C GLN A 628 -8.66 -15.12 10.36
N ALA A 629 -9.97 -15.31 10.49
CA ALA A 629 -10.90 -15.40 9.38
C ALA A 629 -10.95 -14.04 8.67
N PRO A 630 -10.72 -14.00 7.34
CA PRO A 630 -10.63 -12.74 6.62
C PRO A 630 -12.02 -12.18 6.36
N GLY A 631 -12.56 -11.46 7.35
CA GLY A 631 -13.92 -10.92 7.31
C GLY A 631 -14.19 -10.11 6.04
N LEU A 632 -13.35 -9.14 5.72
CA LEU A 632 -13.57 -8.31 4.52
C LEU A 632 -13.55 -9.15 3.23
N HIS A 633 -12.62 -10.10 3.10
CA HIS A 633 -12.58 -10.97 1.93
C HIS A 633 -13.75 -11.95 1.88
N CYS A 634 -14.24 -12.44 3.01
CA CYS A 634 -15.40 -13.32 3.07
C CYS A 634 -16.66 -12.62 2.60
N ILE A 635 -17.04 -11.51 3.25
CA ILE A 635 -18.26 -10.78 2.92
C ILE A 635 -18.11 -10.05 1.57
N GLY A 636 -16.96 -9.44 1.30
CA GLY A 636 -16.71 -8.70 0.06
C GLY A 636 -16.75 -9.57 -1.19
N ASN A 637 -16.18 -10.79 -1.14
CA ASN A 637 -16.31 -11.72 -2.27
C ASN A 637 -17.75 -12.21 -2.41
N MET A 638 -18.47 -12.42 -1.31
CA MET A 638 -19.90 -12.80 -1.40
C MET A 638 -20.74 -11.69 -2.04
N ALA A 639 -20.52 -10.43 -1.67
CA ALA A 639 -21.14 -9.27 -2.31
C ALA A 639 -20.82 -9.20 -3.81
N LYS A 640 -19.54 -9.35 -4.18
CA LYS A 640 -19.12 -9.42 -5.59
C LYS A 640 -19.85 -10.55 -6.32
N LYS A 641 -20.02 -11.71 -5.71
CA LYS A 641 -20.65 -12.87 -6.34
C LYS A 641 -22.14 -12.69 -6.51
N VAL A 642 -22.85 -12.25 -5.48
CA VAL A 642 -24.30 -11.98 -5.58
C VAL A 642 -24.59 -10.93 -6.64
N VAL A 643 -23.84 -9.82 -6.68
CA VAL A 643 -24.04 -8.79 -7.71
C VAL A 643 -23.77 -9.36 -9.11
N ASN A 644 -22.69 -10.11 -9.31
CA ASN A 644 -22.42 -10.73 -10.62
C ASN A 644 -23.47 -11.78 -10.98
N LEU A 645 -23.92 -12.61 -10.05
CA LEU A 645 -24.99 -13.59 -10.29
C LEU A 645 -26.25 -12.90 -10.82
N ILE A 646 -26.67 -11.79 -10.19
CA ILE A 646 -27.83 -11.00 -10.61
C ILE A 646 -27.59 -10.43 -12.02
N LEU A 647 -26.42 -9.83 -12.27
CA LEU A 647 -26.09 -9.23 -13.56
C LEU A 647 -26.03 -10.27 -14.70
N GLU A 648 -25.46 -11.45 -14.46
CA GLU A 648 -25.35 -12.51 -15.48
C GLU A 648 -26.68 -13.23 -15.73
N ASN A 649 -27.63 -13.15 -14.79
CA ASN A 649 -29.01 -13.66 -14.98
C ASN A 649 -29.99 -12.58 -15.44
N SER A 650 -29.53 -11.33 -15.63
CA SER A 650 -30.36 -10.23 -16.15
C SER A 650 -30.26 -10.15 -17.67
N HIS A 651 -31.30 -9.61 -18.31
CA HIS A 651 -31.28 -9.32 -19.75
C HIS A 651 -30.13 -8.34 -20.08
N GLU A 652 -29.48 -8.48 -21.25
CA GLU A 652 -28.25 -7.74 -21.58
C GLU A 652 -28.42 -6.21 -21.49
N THR A 653 -29.57 -5.68 -21.92
CA THR A 653 -29.89 -4.26 -21.80
C THR A 653 -29.99 -3.76 -20.35
N VAL A 654 -30.54 -4.58 -19.46
CA VAL A 654 -30.66 -4.28 -18.03
C VAL A 654 -29.30 -4.37 -17.36
N LYS A 655 -28.51 -5.37 -17.72
CA LYS A 655 -27.14 -5.60 -17.27
C LYS A 655 -26.21 -4.44 -17.60
N ASP A 656 -26.29 -3.89 -18.82
CA ASP A 656 -25.49 -2.73 -19.22
C ASP A 656 -25.86 -1.46 -18.46
N VAL A 657 -27.17 -1.21 -18.28
CA VAL A 657 -27.65 -0.08 -17.47
C VAL A 657 -27.19 -0.22 -16.01
N ALA A 658 -27.31 -1.42 -15.44
CA ALA A 658 -26.84 -1.70 -14.09
C ALA A 658 -25.33 -1.50 -13.95
N ARG A 659 -24.52 -1.94 -14.92
CA ARG A 659 -23.07 -1.69 -14.96
C ARG A 659 -22.75 -0.20 -14.96
N ILE A 660 -23.42 0.59 -15.80
CA ILE A 660 -23.26 2.05 -15.86
C ILE A 660 -23.64 2.70 -14.52
N ASN A 661 -24.73 2.25 -13.91
CA ASN A 661 -25.18 2.76 -12.61
C ASN A 661 -24.17 2.45 -11.50
N ILE A 662 -23.61 1.22 -11.48
CA ILE A 662 -22.56 0.83 -10.53
C ILE A 662 -21.30 1.67 -10.75
N GLU A 663 -20.83 1.79 -11.99
CA GLU A 663 -19.67 2.62 -12.35
C GLU A 663 -19.85 4.07 -11.90
N GLY A 664 -21.04 4.63 -12.08
CA GLY A 664 -21.41 5.97 -11.62
C GLY A 664 -21.45 6.10 -10.09
N LEU A 665 -21.94 5.07 -9.38
CA LEU A 665 -22.00 5.03 -7.92
C LEU A 665 -20.60 5.01 -7.29
N VAL A 666 -19.71 4.17 -7.82
CA VAL A 666 -18.39 3.89 -7.24
C VAL A 666 -17.26 4.74 -7.85
N GLN A 667 -17.56 5.50 -8.92
CA GLN A 667 -16.62 6.36 -9.64
C GLN A 667 -15.42 5.59 -10.22
N ARG A 668 -15.67 4.43 -10.85
CA ARG A 668 -14.63 3.61 -11.48
C ARG A 668 -15.03 3.21 -12.89
N SER A 669 -14.04 3.01 -13.74
CA SER A 669 -14.21 2.79 -15.19
C SER A 669 -14.60 1.36 -15.58
N GLY A 670 -14.91 0.49 -14.59
CA GLY A 670 -15.29 -0.90 -14.83
C GLY A 670 -15.32 -1.76 -13.58
N LEU A 671 -16.15 -2.80 -13.59
CA LEU A 671 -16.33 -3.75 -12.49
C LEU A 671 -15.02 -4.45 -12.05
N GLY A 672 -14.08 -4.67 -12.98
CA GLY A 672 -12.78 -5.28 -12.67
C GLY A 672 -11.85 -4.44 -11.80
N SER A 673 -12.09 -3.13 -11.71
CA SER A 673 -11.28 -2.20 -10.92
C SER A 673 -11.84 -1.94 -9.50
N LEU A 674 -12.91 -2.63 -9.15
CA LEU A 674 -13.59 -2.48 -7.87
C LEU A 674 -12.90 -3.29 -6.77
N TYR A 675 -12.39 -2.58 -5.76
CA TYR A 675 -12.02 -3.19 -4.47
C TYR A 675 -13.24 -3.76 -3.75
N LEU A 676 -13.03 -4.69 -2.82
CA LEU A 676 -14.10 -5.36 -2.07
C LEU A 676 -15.05 -4.38 -1.37
N ARG A 677 -14.52 -3.30 -0.80
CA ARG A 677 -15.34 -2.23 -0.19
C ARG A 677 -16.34 -1.58 -1.17
N HIS A 678 -16.00 -1.50 -2.45
CA HIS A 678 -16.94 -0.96 -3.45
C HIS A 678 -18.06 -1.95 -3.75
N TRP A 679 -17.78 -3.26 -3.71
CA TRP A 679 -18.83 -4.28 -3.84
C TRP A 679 -19.80 -4.26 -2.66
N LEU A 680 -19.29 -4.08 -1.44
CA LEU A 680 -20.12 -3.90 -0.24
C LEU A 680 -20.99 -2.65 -0.35
N LEU A 681 -20.44 -1.54 -0.85
CA LEU A 681 -21.21 -0.32 -1.13
C LEU A 681 -22.32 -0.56 -2.16
N THR A 682 -22.03 -1.29 -3.23
CA THR A 682 -23.01 -1.64 -4.26
C THR A 682 -24.16 -2.47 -3.69
N VAL A 683 -23.89 -3.44 -2.81
CA VAL A 683 -24.94 -4.24 -2.17
C VAL A 683 -25.85 -3.37 -1.30
N GLY A 684 -25.29 -2.54 -0.41
CA GLY A 684 -26.09 -1.64 0.41
C GLY A 684 -26.92 -0.67 -0.44
N ALA A 685 -26.34 -0.13 -1.50
CA ALA A 685 -27.06 0.73 -2.44
C ALA A 685 -28.16 -0.03 -3.22
N ALA A 686 -27.95 -1.29 -3.59
CA ALA A 686 -28.95 -2.12 -4.27
C ALA A 686 -30.13 -2.47 -3.36
N VAL A 687 -29.88 -2.68 -2.06
CA VAL A 687 -30.94 -2.86 -1.06
C VAL A 687 -31.76 -1.58 -0.90
N ALA A 688 -31.12 -0.41 -0.86
CA ALA A 688 -31.81 0.88 -0.73
C ALA A 688 -32.49 1.37 -2.03
N CYS A 689 -31.95 1.03 -3.19
CA CYS A 689 -32.40 1.50 -4.50
C CYS A 689 -32.65 0.31 -5.43
N ARG A 690 -33.92 -0.12 -5.50
CA ARG A 690 -34.36 -1.29 -6.28
C ARG A 690 -34.02 -1.19 -7.76
N GLU A 691 -33.98 0.02 -8.29
CA GLU A 691 -33.71 0.30 -9.69
C GLU A 691 -32.21 0.18 -10.06
N LEU A 692 -31.31 0.07 -9.06
CA LEU A 692 -29.87 0.09 -9.29
C LEU A 692 -29.39 -1.04 -10.21
N LEU A 693 -29.87 -2.27 -9.95
CA LEU A 693 -29.54 -3.47 -10.72
C LEU A 693 -30.60 -3.79 -11.79
N GLY A 694 -31.75 -3.10 -11.77
CA GLY A 694 -32.85 -3.28 -12.72
C GLY A 694 -33.57 -4.64 -12.65
N ALA A 695 -33.18 -5.52 -11.72
CA ALA A 695 -33.81 -6.81 -11.46
C ALA A 695 -34.60 -6.75 -10.13
N ASP A 696 -35.92 -6.87 -10.18
CA ASP A 696 -36.80 -6.88 -8.99
C ASP A 696 -37.28 -8.30 -8.61
N ASP A 697 -36.43 -9.30 -8.84
CA ASP A 697 -36.70 -10.67 -8.41
C ASP A 697 -36.61 -10.78 -6.87
N LYS A 698 -37.59 -11.45 -6.26
CA LYS A 698 -37.66 -11.62 -4.80
C LYS A 698 -36.46 -12.41 -4.26
N CYS A 699 -36.00 -13.46 -4.94
CA CYS A 699 -34.85 -14.26 -4.53
C CYS A 699 -33.55 -13.44 -4.55
N PHE A 700 -33.36 -12.58 -5.57
CA PHE A 700 -32.22 -11.67 -5.63
C PHE A 700 -32.25 -10.61 -4.53
N ARG A 701 -33.43 -10.11 -4.17
CA ARG A 701 -33.59 -9.21 -3.03
C ARG A 701 -33.21 -9.87 -1.71
N LEU A 702 -33.63 -11.12 -1.49
CA LEU A 702 -33.25 -11.87 -0.28
C LEU A 702 -31.74 -12.08 -0.18
N LEU A 703 -31.07 -12.42 -1.29
CA LEU A 703 -29.61 -12.52 -1.32
C LEU A 703 -28.94 -11.19 -0.93
N LEU A 704 -29.37 -10.08 -1.53
CA LEU A 704 -28.80 -8.76 -1.25
C LEU A 704 -29.04 -8.35 0.22
N GLN A 705 -30.22 -8.61 0.77
CA GLN A 705 -30.55 -8.31 2.16
C GLN A 705 -29.70 -9.13 3.15
N LEU A 706 -29.57 -10.45 2.94
CA LEU A 706 -28.72 -11.31 3.78
C LEU A 706 -27.24 -10.91 3.72
N VAL A 707 -26.72 -10.61 2.52
CA VAL A 707 -25.35 -10.12 2.37
C VAL A 707 -25.16 -8.74 3.00
N GLN A 708 -26.20 -7.89 2.99
CA GLN A 708 -26.14 -6.60 3.68
C GLN A 708 -26.14 -6.77 5.20
N ILE A 709 -26.86 -7.74 5.77
CA ILE A 709 -26.76 -8.06 7.21
C ILE A 709 -25.33 -8.50 7.54
N LEU A 710 -24.73 -9.37 6.72
CA LEU A 710 -23.33 -9.75 6.87
C LEU A 710 -22.41 -8.52 6.82
N ASN A 711 -22.64 -7.62 5.87
CA ASN A 711 -21.87 -6.38 5.69
C ASN A 711 -22.01 -5.40 6.87
N ALA A 712 -23.18 -5.31 7.49
CA ALA A 712 -23.42 -4.44 8.64
C ALA A 712 -22.78 -5.01 9.92
N SER A 713 -22.86 -6.34 10.11
CA SER A 713 -22.41 -7.01 11.33
C SER A 713 -20.91 -7.25 11.40
N TRP A 714 -20.24 -7.58 10.27
CA TRP A 714 -18.82 -7.98 10.33
C TRP A 714 -17.93 -6.87 10.89
N ARG A 715 -18.13 -5.61 10.48
CA ARG A 715 -17.25 -4.53 10.95
C ARG A 715 -17.36 -4.41 12.47
N SER A 716 -18.58 -4.34 13.01
CA SER A 716 -18.77 -4.23 14.47
C SER A 716 -18.20 -5.44 15.22
N ALA A 717 -18.34 -6.66 14.70
CA ALA A 717 -17.72 -7.84 15.28
C ALA A 717 -16.19 -7.71 15.42
N PHE A 718 -15.53 -7.02 14.48
CA PHE A 718 -14.07 -6.84 14.49
C PHE A 718 -13.60 -5.50 15.07
N THR A 719 -14.44 -4.46 15.11
CA THR A 719 -14.00 -3.10 15.46
C THR A 719 -14.56 -2.55 16.76
N GLU A 720 -15.71 -3.05 17.26
CA GLU A 720 -16.24 -2.57 18.53
C GLU A 720 -15.28 -2.89 19.68
N GLN A 721 -15.29 -2.03 20.71
CA GLN A 721 -14.45 -2.20 21.89
C GLN A 721 -15.16 -3.02 22.95
N ASP A 722 -16.46 -2.76 23.14
CA ASP A 722 -17.31 -3.47 24.08
C ASP A 722 -17.47 -4.96 23.69
N ALA A 723 -17.38 -5.84 24.67
CA ALA A 723 -17.40 -7.28 24.44
C ALA A 723 -18.79 -7.77 24.01
N ASP A 724 -19.85 -7.24 24.64
CA ASP A 724 -21.23 -7.64 24.38
C ASP A 724 -21.67 -7.16 22.99
N ASP A 725 -21.30 -5.93 22.59
CA ASP A 725 -21.56 -5.42 21.25
C ASP A 725 -20.83 -6.23 20.16
N ARG A 726 -19.57 -6.63 20.43
CA ARG A 726 -18.79 -7.47 19.52
C ARG A 726 -19.41 -8.86 19.35
N GLU A 727 -19.75 -9.52 20.46
CA GLU A 727 -20.38 -10.83 20.45
C GLU A 727 -21.77 -10.78 19.81
N GLY A 728 -22.54 -9.73 20.09
CA GLY A 728 -23.81 -9.46 19.45
C GLY A 728 -23.68 -9.38 17.92
N ALA A 729 -22.75 -8.56 17.45
CA ALA A 729 -22.47 -8.43 16.02
C ALA A 729 -21.93 -9.75 15.41
N ALA A 730 -21.08 -10.48 16.13
CA ALA A 730 -20.53 -11.75 15.70
C ALA A 730 -21.60 -12.86 15.61
N ALA A 731 -22.54 -12.89 16.54
CA ALA A 731 -23.69 -13.79 16.55
C ALA A 731 -24.66 -13.48 15.39
N VAL A 732 -24.96 -12.19 15.15
CA VAL A 732 -25.77 -11.75 14.00
C VAL A 732 -25.13 -12.19 12.68
N LEU A 733 -23.80 -12.07 12.58
CA LEU A 733 -23.04 -12.49 11.41
C LEU A 733 -23.14 -14.00 11.17
N GLU A 734 -22.95 -14.82 12.21
CA GLU A 734 -23.05 -16.28 12.14
C GLU A 734 -24.47 -16.72 11.73
N LEU A 735 -25.50 -16.12 12.33
CA LEU A 735 -26.90 -16.39 12.00
C LEU A 735 -27.20 -16.05 10.54
N ALA A 736 -26.83 -14.85 10.09
CA ALA A 736 -27.05 -14.42 8.71
C ALA A 736 -26.29 -15.28 7.70
N ALA A 737 -25.06 -15.69 8.02
CA ALA A 737 -24.27 -16.59 7.19
C ALA A 737 -24.93 -17.99 7.12
N SER A 738 -25.42 -18.49 8.25
CA SER A 738 -26.06 -19.80 8.35
C SER A 738 -27.42 -19.86 7.64
N LEU A 739 -28.15 -18.74 7.57
CA LEU A 739 -29.36 -18.62 6.75
C LEU A 739 -29.03 -18.48 5.26
N LEU A 740 -27.95 -17.75 4.92
CA LEU A 740 -27.51 -17.55 3.53
C LEU A 740 -26.91 -18.81 2.91
N ALA A 741 -26.18 -19.63 3.67
CA ALA A 741 -25.45 -20.79 3.16
C ALA A 741 -26.32 -21.83 2.41
N PRO A 742 -27.40 -22.38 2.99
CA PRO A 742 -28.27 -23.32 2.28
C PRO A 742 -28.98 -22.65 1.10
N PHE A 743 -29.36 -21.37 1.22
CA PHE A 743 -30.00 -20.64 0.14
C PHE A 743 -29.05 -20.42 -1.06
N TYR A 744 -27.82 -19.97 -0.79
CA TYR A 744 -26.78 -19.81 -1.80
C TYR A 744 -26.39 -21.13 -2.45
N ALA A 745 -26.39 -22.25 -1.71
CA ALA A 745 -26.10 -23.56 -2.26
C ALA A 745 -27.03 -23.95 -3.42
N VAL A 746 -28.31 -23.55 -3.36
CA VAL A 746 -29.30 -23.82 -4.43
C VAL A 746 -29.13 -22.90 -5.62
N LEU A 747 -28.73 -21.65 -5.39
CA LEU A 747 -28.59 -20.65 -6.45
C LEU A 747 -27.22 -20.70 -7.14
N LYS A 748 -26.17 -21.21 -6.46
CA LYS A 748 -24.81 -21.32 -7.00
C LYS A 748 -24.74 -22.02 -8.38
N PRO A 749 -25.47 -23.11 -8.66
CA PRO A 749 -25.50 -23.73 -9.99
C PRO A 749 -25.95 -22.80 -11.13
N LEU A 750 -26.71 -21.74 -10.83
CA LEU A 750 -27.15 -20.73 -11.79
C LEU A 750 -26.06 -19.71 -12.14
N ASP A 751 -24.93 -19.70 -11.42
CA ASP A 751 -23.79 -18.86 -11.76
C ASP A 751 -23.06 -19.41 -13.00
N VAL A 752 -23.34 -18.81 -14.15
CA VAL A 752 -22.75 -19.19 -15.44
C VAL A 752 -21.22 -19.12 -15.43
N ARG A 753 -20.63 -18.19 -14.66
CA ARG A 753 -19.19 -17.93 -14.68
C ARG A 753 -18.45 -18.74 -13.64
N THR A 754 -19.01 -18.91 -12.45
CA THR A 754 -18.24 -19.40 -11.32
C THR A 754 -18.87 -20.50 -10.46
N LYS A 755 -19.94 -21.16 -10.95
CA LYS A 755 -20.57 -22.34 -10.32
C LYS A 755 -19.59 -23.44 -9.89
N SER A 756 -18.54 -23.71 -10.67
CA SER A 756 -17.55 -24.76 -10.41
C SER A 756 -16.43 -24.34 -9.44
N SER A 757 -16.38 -23.06 -9.03
CA SER A 757 -15.34 -22.58 -8.13
C SER A 757 -15.59 -23.01 -6.69
N GLY A 758 -14.71 -23.87 -6.14
CA GLY A 758 -14.73 -24.31 -4.74
C GLY A 758 -14.21 -23.28 -3.74
N VAL A 759 -13.53 -22.22 -4.21
CA VAL A 759 -12.99 -21.15 -3.35
C VAL A 759 -14.11 -20.28 -2.75
N GLN A 760 -15.27 -20.23 -3.41
CA GLN A 760 -16.38 -19.37 -2.98
C GLN A 760 -17.14 -19.89 -1.78
N THR A 761 -17.28 -21.21 -1.69
CA THR A 761 -17.92 -21.85 -0.54
C THR A 761 -17.04 -21.75 0.70
N LEU A 762 -15.71 -21.62 0.53
CA LEU A 762 -14.77 -21.38 1.62
C LEU A 762 -14.99 -20.01 2.29
N TYR A 763 -15.18 -18.95 1.50
CA TYR A 763 -15.45 -17.61 2.03
C TYR A 763 -16.72 -17.56 2.90
N LEU A 764 -17.81 -18.19 2.43
CA LEU A 764 -19.05 -18.23 3.21
C LEU A 764 -18.92 -19.17 4.41
N HIS A 765 -18.25 -20.32 4.25
CA HIS A 765 -17.99 -21.27 5.34
C HIS A 765 -17.28 -20.64 6.54
N ALA A 766 -16.29 -19.77 6.30
CA ALA A 766 -15.60 -19.08 7.38
C ALA A 766 -16.55 -18.26 8.25
N ALA A 767 -17.50 -17.54 7.63
CA ALA A 767 -18.53 -16.79 8.33
C ALA A 767 -19.53 -17.71 9.07
N VAL A 768 -19.86 -18.87 8.49
CA VAL A 768 -20.75 -19.87 9.09
C VAL A 768 -20.14 -20.55 10.32
N ALA A 769 -18.84 -20.84 10.31
CA ALA A 769 -18.25 -21.78 11.27
C ALA A 769 -17.11 -21.21 12.15
N HIS A 770 -16.48 -20.10 11.77
CA HIS A 770 -15.21 -19.68 12.39
C HIS A 770 -15.17 -18.22 12.83
N VAL A 771 -15.85 -17.30 12.12
CA VAL A 771 -15.75 -15.86 12.42
C VAL A 771 -16.20 -15.53 13.85
N ARG A 772 -17.36 -16.05 14.30
CA ARG A 772 -17.86 -15.73 15.64
C ARG A 772 -16.91 -16.14 16.75
N ARG A 773 -16.37 -17.37 16.65
CA ARG A 773 -15.38 -17.89 17.60
C ARG A 773 -14.13 -17.00 17.70
N GLN A 774 -13.75 -16.31 16.62
CA GLN A 774 -12.54 -15.50 16.58
C GLN A 774 -12.77 -14.01 16.85
N ALA A 775 -13.96 -13.49 16.55
CA ALA A 775 -14.29 -12.07 16.65
C ALA A 775 -15.12 -11.72 17.91
N GLY A 776 -15.90 -12.69 18.40
CA GLY A 776 -16.82 -12.55 19.53
C GLY A 776 -16.13 -12.58 20.89
N ASP A 777 -16.74 -13.25 21.87
CA ASP A 777 -16.31 -13.24 23.28
C ASP A 777 -14.88 -13.74 23.51
N ALA A 778 -14.45 -14.75 22.76
CA ALA A 778 -13.13 -15.37 22.95
C ALA A 778 -11.96 -14.50 22.49
N ARG A 779 -12.23 -13.34 21.85
CA ARG A 779 -11.20 -12.41 21.40
C ARG A 779 -10.70 -11.55 22.58
N SER A 780 -9.38 -11.44 22.69
CA SER A 780 -8.72 -10.57 23.66
C SER A 780 -9.19 -9.10 23.56
N ALA A 781 -9.28 -8.45 24.72
CA ALA A 781 -9.76 -7.07 24.87
C ALA A 781 -8.72 -6.01 24.42
N VAL A 782 -8.10 -6.23 23.26
CA VAL A 782 -7.17 -5.30 22.62
C VAL A 782 -7.71 -4.87 21.27
N ALA A 783 -7.17 -3.78 20.71
CA ALA A 783 -7.59 -3.29 19.41
C ALA A 783 -7.29 -4.33 18.31
N TYR A 784 -8.32 -4.83 17.64
CA TYR A 784 -8.15 -5.85 16.60
C TYR A 784 -7.49 -5.29 15.35
N VAL A 785 -6.72 -6.14 14.69
CA VAL A 785 -6.21 -5.92 13.35
C VAL A 785 -6.83 -7.00 12.46
N ALA A 786 -7.67 -6.60 11.51
CA ALA A 786 -8.31 -7.48 10.54
C ALA A 786 -7.66 -7.33 9.15
N ASP A 787 -8.04 -8.21 8.22
CA ASP A 787 -7.68 -8.13 6.80
C ASP A 787 -8.07 -6.79 6.15
N ASP A 788 -9.14 -6.14 6.63
CA ASP A 788 -9.53 -4.77 6.23
C ASP A 788 -8.44 -3.72 6.46
N ASN A 789 -7.65 -3.88 7.52
CA ASN A 789 -6.52 -3.00 7.81
C ASN A 789 -5.39 -3.22 6.81
N VAL A 790 -5.10 -4.49 6.50
CA VAL A 790 -4.03 -4.90 5.56
C VAL A 790 -4.34 -4.44 4.14
N GLU A 791 -5.58 -4.63 3.65
CA GLU A 791 -6.00 -4.07 2.35
C GLU A 791 -5.88 -2.53 2.36
N GLY A 792 -6.18 -1.90 3.50
CA GLY A 792 -6.02 -0.47 3.73
C GLY A 792 -4.57 0.01 3.54
N HIS A 793 -3.61 -0.73 4.08
CA HIS A 793 -2.17 -0.50 3.92
C HIS A 793 -1.73 -0.67 2.47
N MET A 794 -2.09 -1.79 1.82
CA MET A 794 -1.80 -2.05 0.40
C MET A 794 -2.32 -0.92 -0.51
N ARG A 795 -3.54 -0.44 -0.25
CA ARG A 795 -4.13 0.70 -0.96
C ARG A 795 -3.35 2.00 -0.71
N GLY A 796 -2.86 2.20 0.52
CA GLY A 796 -2.00 3.33 0.90
C GLY A 796 -0.66 3.31 0.17
N ALA A 797 0.03 2.17 0.20
CA ALA A 797 1.29 1.94 -0.51
C ALA A 797 1.11 2.14 -2.02
N SER A 798 0.10 1.53 -2.62
CA SER A 798 -0.19 1.69 -4.05
C SER A 798 -0.41 3.16 -4.43
N ARG A 799 -1.20 3.92 -3.65
CA ARG A 799 -1.35 5.38 -3.86
C ARG A 799 -0.02 6.11 -3.77
N TYR A 800 0.83 5.76 -2.79
CA TYR A 800 2.15 6.35 -2.63
C TYR A 800 3.03 6.11 -3.86
N LEU A 801 3.08 4.86 -4.35
CA LEU A 801 3.82 4.49 -5.55
C LEU A 801 3.30 5.26 -6.77
N HIS A 802 2.00 5.26 -7.03
CA HIS A 802 1.40 5.98 -8.16
C HIS A 802 1.72 7.48 -8.16
N ALA A 803 1.83 8.08 -6.98
CA ALA A 803 2.11 9.49 -6.79
C ALA A 803 3.58 9.90 -6.98
N ARG A 804 4.53 8.97 -6.79
CA ARG A 804 5.96 9.31 -6.62
C ARG A 804 6.93 8.53 -7.53
N ALA A 805 6.49 7.46 -8.18
CA ALA A 805 7.40 6.49 -8.82
C ALA A 805 7.87 6.85 -10.25
N ASN A 806 8.21 8.11 -10.53
CA ASN A 806 8.90 8.43 -11.79
C ASN A 806 10.40 8.57 -11.52
N ASN A 807 11.18 7.60 -12.01
CA ASN A 807 12.65 7.57 -12.10
C ASN A 807 13.42 7.09 -10.84
N ALA A 808 12.89 6.13 -10.08
CA ALA A 808 13.61 5.48 -8.98
C ALA A 808 13.34 3.95 -8.95
N PRO A 809 14.31 3.12 -8.54
CA PRO A 809 14.09 1.70 -8.31
C PRO A 809 13.00 1.44 -7.26
N ARG A 810 12.29 0.33 -7.37
CA ARG A 810 11.21 -0.06 -6.43
C ARG A 810 11.70 -0.18 -5.00
N ALA A 811 12.87 -0.80 -4.78
CA ALA A 811 13.47 -0.93 -3.47
C ALA A 811 13.71 0.43 -2.80
N GLN A 812 14.13 1.43 -3.57
CA GLN A 812 14.23 2.81 -3.09
C GLN A 812 12.85 3.40 -2.74
N ILE A 813 11.83 3.16 -3.55
CA ILE A 813 10.49 3.71 -3.30
C ILE A 813 9.87 3.12 -2.02
N PHE A 814 10.07 1.83 -1.75
CA PHE A 814 9.53 1.18 -0.54
C PHE A 814 10.30 1.56 0.73
N THR A 815 11.62 1.74 0.64
CA THR A 815 12.40 2.30 1.76
C THR A 815 12.01 3.76 2.02
N ASP A 816 11.79 4.55 0.97
CA ASP A 816 11.24 5.92 1.11
C ASP A 816 9.83 5.90 1.70
N LEU A 817 8.98 4.94 1.33
CA LEU A 817 7.64 4.80 1.90
C LEU A 817 7.73 4.53 3.41
N ALA A 818 8.57 3.59 3.85
CA ALA A 818 8.71 3.21 5.25
C ALA A 818 9.09 4.40 6.14
N VAL A 819 10.04 5.22 5.71
CA VAL A 819 10.45 6.45 6.42
C VAL A 819 9.32 7.48 6.54
N MET A 820 8.41 7.49 5.56
CA MET A 820 7.32 8.45 5.51
C MET A 820 6.07 8.00 6.27
N MET A 821 6.03 6.74 6.71
CA MET A 821 4.92 6.19 7.49
C MET A 821 5.03 6.60 8.95
N ASP A 822 3.92 7.04 9.53
CA ASP A 822 3.84 7.24 10.97
C ASP A 822 3.70 5.88 11.66
N VAL A 823 4.48 5.66 12.73
CA VAL A 823 4.49 4.40 13.48
C VAL A 823 3.28 4.27 14.42
N CYS A 824 2.71 5.41 14.85
CA CYS A 824 1.51 5.48 15.68
C CYS A 824 0.30 5.97 14.89
N LEU A 825 -0.88 5.51 15.30
CA LEU A 825 -2.14 6.06 14.84
C LEU A 825 -2.39 7.39 15.56
N GLN A 826 -2.69 8.46 14.81
CA GLN A 826 -2.91 9.80 15.38
C GLN A 826 -4.21 9.95 16.18
N ALA A 827 -5.10 8.96 16.10
CA ALA A 827 -6.28 8.85 16.92
C ALA A 827 -6.63 7.35 17.03
N PRO A 828 -7.38 6.93 18.08
CA PRO A 828 -8.14 5.69 17.99
C PRO A 828 -8.90 5.70 16.67
N PRO A 829 -9.09 4.55 15.98
CA PRO A 829 -9.90 4.50 14.78
C PRO A 829 -11.30 5.02 15.10
N GLY A 830 -11.53 6.34 14.96
CA GLY A 830 -12.85 6.93 14.98
C GLY A 830 -13.60 6.18 13.90
N ALA A 831 -14.68 5.51 14.30
CA ALA A 831 -15.38 4.57 13.47
C ALA A 831 -15.63 5.22 12.11
N ARG A 832 -14.89 4.75 11.10
CA ARG A 832 -15.07 5.16 9.71
C ARG A 832 -16.39 4.52 9.28
N HIS A 833 -17.50 5.06 9.77
CA HIS A 833 -18.84 4.76 9.31
C HIS A 833 -18.97 5.40 7.92
N ASP A 834 -18.31 4.80 6.94
CA ASP A 834 -18.72 4.99 5.57
C ASP A 834 -20.18 4.53 5.46
N ALA A 835 -20.94 5.21 4.60
CA ALA A 835 -22.38 5.00 4.42
C ALA A 835 -22.81 3.54 4.13
N THR A 836 -21.86 2.63 3.90
CA THR A 836 -22.06 1.18 3.78
C THR A 836 -22.52 0.50 5.08
N SER A 837 -22.31 1.16 6.22
CA SER A 837 -22.76 0.73 7.55
C SER A 837 -24.19 1.18 7.89
N LEU A 838 -24.82 2.05 7.10
CA LEU A 838 -26.07 2.75 7.50
C LEU A 838 -27.38 1.99 7.25
N LEU A 839 -27.32 0.75 6.77
CA LEU A 839 -28.51 -0.10 6.64
C LEU A 839 -28.38 -1.25 7.63
N TYR A 840 -28.94 -1.02 8.81
CA TYR A 840 -29.09 -2.06 9.83
C TYR A 840 -30.39 -2.85 9.55
N THR A 841 -30.57 -3.97 10.23
CA THR A 841 -31.81 -4.75 10.19
C THR A 841 -32.14 -5.07 11.64
N THR A 842 -33.37 -4.80 12.08
CA THR A 842 -33.82 -5.11 13.45
C THR A 842 -34.51 -6.44 13.56
N ARG A 843 -35.05 -6.97 12.46
CA ARG A 843 -35.88 -8.18 12.52
C ARG A 843 -35.77 -9.02 11.26
N ILE A 844 -35.66 -10.33 11.47
CA ILE A 844 -35.72 -11.37 10.45
C ILE A 844 -37.01 -12.18 10.67
N GLU A 845 -37.92 -12.12 9.70
CA GLU A 845 -39.07 -13.02 9.61
C GLU A 845 -38.68 -14.27 8.83
N TYR A 846 -38.83 -15.44 9.42
CA TYR A 846 -38.58 -16.74 8.78
C TYR A 846 -39.88 -17.47 8.47
N CYS A 847 -40.00 -17.97 7.23
CA CYS A 847 -41.06 -18.88 6.80
C CYS A 847 -40.50 -20.28 6.51
N PRO A 848 -41.07 -21.37 7.06
CA PRO A 848 -40.68 -22.75 6.75
C PRO A 848 -40.74 -23.12 5.27
N CYS A 849 -41.47 -22.36 4.46
CA CYS A 849 -41.49 -22.51 3.01
C CYS A 849 -40.08 -22.40 2.38
N ILE A 850 -39.15 -21.68 3.01
CA ILE A 850 -37.78 -21.52 2.49
C ILE A 850 -36.99 -22.84 2.50
N SER A 851 -37.30 -23.76 3.41
CA SER A 851 -36.65 -25.07 3.48
C SER A 851 -37.08 -26.01 2.35
N LYS A 852 -38.10 -25.64 1.55
CA LYS A 852 -38.60 -26.43 0.42
C LYS A 852 -37.87 -26.13 -0.89
N ILE A 853 -36.96 -25.16 -0.91
CA ILE A 853 -36.26 -24.69 -2.13
C ILE A 853 -35.20 -25.69 -2.61
N GLY A 854 -34.58 -26.43 -1.69
CA GLY A 854 -33.59 -27.46 -2.01
C GLY A 854 -33.80 -28.76 -1.22
N PRO A 855 -33.21 -29.88 -1.67
CA PRO A 855 -33.26 -31.14 -0.95
C PRO A 855 -32.51 -31.02 0.40
N ASP A 856 -33.04 -31.68 1.42
CA ASP A 856 -32.41 -31.84 2.75
C ASP A 856 -32.08 -30.55 3.52
N GLN A 857 -32.68 -29.41 3.17
CA GLN A 857 -32.36 -28.12 3.80
C GLN A 857 -33.02 -27.88 5.16
N VAL A 858 -34.01 -28.70 5.53
CA VAL A 858 -34.75 -28.55 6.80
C VAL A 858 -33.79 -28.59 7.99
N VAL A 859 -32.86 -29.55 8.00
CA VAL A 859 -31.90 -29.72 9.09
C VAL A 859 -30.92 -28.54 9.17
N ASP A 860 -30.53 -27.99 8.02
CA ASP A 860 -29.61 -26.85 7.94
C ASP A 860 -30.27 -25.53 8.38
N TYR A 861 -31.52 -25.27 7.99
CA TYR A 861 -32.25 -24.10 8.49
C TYR A 861 -32.60 -24.25 9.97
N GLU A 862 -32.92 -25.45 10.45
CA GLU A 862 -33.16 -25.70 11.87
C GLU A 862 -31.88 -25.46 12.69
N ALA A 863 -30.72 -25.90 12.19
CA ALA A 863 -29.43 -25.59 12.81
C ALA A 863 -29.16 -24.07 12.85
N ALA A 864 -29.49 -23.33 11.79
CA ALA A 864 -29.38 -21.88 11.77
C ALA A 864 -30.33 -21.20 12.79
N LEU A 865 -31.59 -21.65 12.88
CA LEU A 865 -32.57 -21.12 13.85
C LEU A 865 -32.16 -21.41 15.29
N ASN A 866 -31.53 -22.55 15.55
CA ASN A 866 -31.01 -22.89 16.88
C ASN A 866 -29.91 -21.93 17.35
N ILE A 867 -29.18 -21.26 16.45
CA ILE A 867 -28.26 -20.18 16.84
C ILE A 867 -29.02 -19.05 17.53
N ALA A 868 -30.20 -18.69 17.00
CA ALA A 868 -31.04 -17.65 17.59
C ALA A 868 -31.74 -18.12 18.87
N ARG A 869 -32.31 -19.34 18.88
CA ARG A 869 -33.02 -19.87 20.06
C ARG A 869 -32.12 -20.10 21.27
N ASN A 870 -30.88 -20.53 21.03
CA ASN A 870 -29.96 -20.90 22.11
C ASN A 870 -29.12 -19.72 22.62
N ASN A 871 -29.34 -18.51 22.11
CA ASN A 871 -28.54 -17.34 22.44
C ASN A 871 -29.44 -16.19 22.91
N SER A 872 -29.23 -15.75 24.14
CA SER A 872 -30.00 -14.69 24.80
C SER A 872 -29.88 -13.31 24.14
N ILE A 873 -28.92 -13.13 23.23
CA ILE A 873 -28.76 -11.90 22.44
C ILE A 873 -29.95 -11.67 21.50
N PHE A 874 -30.64 -12.74 21.08
CA PHE A 874 -31.78 -12.66 20.18
C PHE A 874 -33.10 -12.78 20.94
N THR A 875 -34.10 -12.02 20.51
CA THR A 875 -35.49 -12.24 20.94
C THR A 875 -36.22 -12.99 19.82
N VAL A 876 -36.68 -14.22 20.12
CA VAL A 876 -37.35 -15.08 19.14
C VAL A 876 -38.83 -15.21 19.50
N THR A 877 -39.70 -14.88 18.55
CA THR A 877 -41.15 -15.11 18.65
C THR A 877 -41.56 -16.22 17.68
N GLU A 878 -42.12 -17.31 18.20
CA GLU A 878 -42.58 -18.45 17.39
C GLU A 878 -44.08 -18.35 17.10
N TYR A 879 -44.48 -18.63 15.87
CA TYR A 879 -45.88 -18.60 15.43
C TYR A 879 -46.38 -19.99 15.03
N ALA A 880 -47.70 -20.17 15.09
CA ALA A 880 -48.37 -21.36 14.59
C ALA A 880 -47.96 -21.68 13.13
N GLY A 881 -47.61 -22.93 12.87
CA GLY A 881 -47.12 -23.38 11.57
C GLY A 881 -45.59 -23.27 11.36
N GLY A 882 -44.83 -22.96 12.41
CA GLY A 882 -43.36 -23.00 12.41
C GLY A 882 -42.67 -21.75 11.85
N ALA A 883 -43.37 -20.62 11.77
CA ALA A 883 -42.75 -19.35 11.40
C ALA A 883 -42.11 -18.68 12.62
N PHE A 884 -41.04 -17.92 12.41
CA PHE A 884 -40.28 -17.25 13.47
C PHE A 884 -40.08 -15.78 13.15
N ASP A 885 -40.09 -14.95 14.18
CA ASP A 885 -39.51 -13.62 14.12
C ASP A 885 -38.32 -13.56 15.04
N ILE A 886 -37.19 -13.10 14.52
CA ILE A 886 -35.94 -12.98 15.24
C ILE A 886 -35.60 -11.49 15.29
N GLU A 887 -35.63 -10.90 16.47
CA GLU A 887 -35.19 -9.53 16.68
C GLU A 887 -33.67 -9.49 16.90
N LEU A 888 -33.02 -8.52 16.26
CA LEU A 888 -31.58 -8.29 16.26
C LEU A 888 -31.26 -7.05 17.13
N PRO A 889 -30.10 -7.02 17.81
CA PRO A 889 -29.76 -5.98 18.79
C PRO A 889 -29.52 -4.58 18.19
N HIS A 890 -29.41 -4.42 16.87
CA HIS A 890 -29.10 -3.13 16.22
C HIS A 890 -30.32 -2.52 15.52
N GLU A 891 -30.61 -1.24 15.80
CA GLU A 891 -31.80 -0.53 15.33
C GLU A 891 -31.67 0.02 13.88
N GLN A 892 -32.46 -0.50 12.92
CA GLN A 892 -33.19 0.18 11.80
C GLN A 892 -33.45 -0.70 10.55
N GLY A 893 -34.53 -1.49 10.43
CA GLY A 893 -34.93 -2.15 9.16
C GLY A 893 -35.55 -3.56 9.32
N PHE A 894 -36.09 -4.17 8.25
CA PHE A 894 -36.74 -5.48 8.33
C PHE A 894 -36.43 -6.40 7.11
N VAL A 895 -36.26 -7.70 7.36
CA VAL A 895 -36.01 -8.74 6.33
C VAL A 895 -37.00 -9.90 6.48
N CYS A 896 -37.65 -10.30 5.39
CA CYS A 896 -38.60 -11.42 5.36
C CYS A 896 -38.08 -12.58 4.49
N LEU A 897 -37.71 -13.70 5.09
CA LEU A 897 -37.28 -14.94 4.44
C LEU A 897 -38.49 -15.78 4.04
N CYS A 898 -39.15 -15.41 2.93
CA CYS A 898 -40.29 -16.12 2.36
C CYS A 898 -40.34 -16.02 0.83
N VAL A 899 -40.36 -17.16 0.12
CA VAL A 899 -40.43 -17.20 -1.35
C VAL A 899 -41.89 -17.21 -1.86
N CYS A 900 -42.84 -17.70 -1.07
CA CYS A 900 -44.25 -17.84 -1.48
C CYS A 900 -45.10 -16.57 -1.31
N GLY A 901 -44.52 -15.41 -1.00
CA GLY A 901 -45.19 -14.11 -1.11
C GLY A 901 -46.28 -13.79 -0.09
N ASN A 902 -46.70 -14.74 0.75
CA ASN A 902 -47.85 -14.55 1.66
C ASN A 902 -47.57 -13.66 2.90
N ARG A 903 -46.32 -13.22 3.13
CA ARG A 903 -45.91 -12.37 4.27
C ARG A 903 -45.06 -11.16 3.87
N THR A 904 -45.11 -10.71 2.61
CA THR A 904 -44.34 -9.50 2.24
C THR A 904 -45.00 -8.24 2.79
N GLY A 905 -44.67 -7.87 4.03
CA GLY A 905 -45.03 -6.59 4.60
C GLY A 905 -44.29 -5.44 3.90
N GLU A 906 -45.04 -4.42 3.50
CA GLU A 906 -44.55 -3.14 2.97
C GLU A 906 -43.96 -2.26 4.10
N GLY A 907 -42.88 -2.72 4.74
CA GLY A 907 -42.34 -2.04 5.93
C GLY A 907 -40.88 -1.63 5.78
N ALA A 908 -40.62 -0.43 5.22
CA ALA A 908 -39.50 0.48 5.54
C ALA A 908 -39.37 1.58 4.46
N SER A 909 -40.35 2.47 4.30
CA SER A 909 -40.29 3.50 3.24
C SER A 909 -39.42 4.72 3.61
N ALA A 910 -39.36 5.15 4.87
CA ALA A 910 -38.72 6.42 5.24
C ALA A 910 -37.18 6.37 5.28
N VAL A 911 -36.59 5.34 5.88
CA VAL A 911 -35.11 5.16 5.95
C VAL A 911 -34.55 4.73 4.61
N ALA A 912 -35.28 3.85 3.88
CA ALA A 912 -34.97 3.52 2.50
C ALA A 912 -35.05 4.77 1.62
N ASP A 913 -36.04 5.66 1.80
CA ASP A 913 -36.10 6.93 1.09
C ASP A 913 -34.99 7.90 1.48
N GLN A 914 -34.51 7.91 2.73
CA GLN A 914 -33.41 8.77 3.17
C GLN A 914 -32.05 8.25 2.68
N ALA A 915 -31.83 6.93 2.68
CA ALA A 915 -30.67 6.27 2.08
C ALA A 915 -30.70 6.38 0.55
N LYS A 916 -31.87 6.18 -0.08
CA LYS A 916 -32.12 6.42 -1.52
C LYS A 916 -31.86 7.89 -1.84
N LYS A 917 -32.36 8.86 -1.06
CA LYS A 917 -32.05 10.29 -1.20
C LYS A 917 -30.58 10.59 -0.97
N ALA A 918 -29.87 9.95 -0.05
CA ALA A 918 -28.44 10.19 0.19
C ALA A 918 -27.56 9.61 -0.93
N ALA A 919 -27.86 8.39 -1.39
CA ALA A 919 -27.22 7.74 -2.53
C ALA A 919 -27.52 8.49 -3.84
N TRP A 920 -28.78 8.84 -4.09
CA TRP A 920 -29.18 9.66 -5.23
C TRP A 920 -28.68 11.09 -5.14
N ARG A 921 -28.57 11.71 -3.96
CA ARG A 921 -27.88 13.02 -3.81
C ARG A 921 -26.42 12.88 -4.20
N ARG A 922 -25.68 11.88 -3.72
CA ARG A 922 -24.29 11.66 -4.17
C ARG A 922 -24.20 11.47 -5.70
N MET A 923 -25.14 10.74 -6.29
CA MET A 923 -25.21 10.52 -7.74
C MET A 923 -25.63 11.79 -8.53
N HIS A 924 -26.62 12.55 -8.05
CA HIS A 924 -27.16 13.75 -8.71
C HIS A 924 -26.30 14.98 -8.48
N THR A 925 -25.80 15.24 -7.28
CA THR A 925 -24.90 16.37 -7.01
C THR A 925 -23.66 16.25 -7.90
N MET A 926 -23.18 15.04 -8.15
CA MET A 926 -22.06 14.83 -9.06
C MET A 926 -22.42 14.82 -10.54
N LYS A 927 -23.56 14.24 -10.97
CA LYS A 927 -24.04 14.39 -12.36
C LYS A 927 -24.29 15.85 -12.70
N ASN A 928 -24.82 16.64 -11.75
CA ASN A 928 -25.06 18.07 -11.90
C ASN A 928 -23.75 18.87 -11.84
N GLU A 929 -22.77 18.49 -11.02
CA GLU A 929 -21.43 19.10 -11.04
C GLU A 929 -20.64 18.76 -12.30
N GLU A 930 -20.72 17.55 -12.83
CA GLU A 930 -20.09 17.12 -14.08
C GLU A 930 -20.78 17.76 -15.29
N ALA A 931 -22.11 17.85 -15.29
CA ALA A 931 -22.88 18.57 -16.30
C ALA A 931 -22.61 20.08 -16.25
N SER A 932 -22.54 20.67 -15.05
CA SER A 932 -22.15 22.08 -14.85
C SER A 932 -20.72 22.32 -15.31
N LEU A 933 -19.77 21.43 -15.00
CA LEU A 933 -18.38 21.53 -15.46
C LEU A 933 -18.25 21.35 -16.98
N ARG A 934 -19.01 20.44 -17.59
CA ARG A 934 -19.05 20.28 -19.06
C ARG A 934 -19.71 21.48 -19.73
N ALA A 935 -20.71 22.09 -19.09
CA ALA A 935 -21.32 23.33 -19.56
C ALA A 935 -20.35 24.51 -19.42
N ASP A 936 -19.61 24.61 -18.32
CA ASP A 936 -18.61 25.65 -18.06
C ASP A 936 -17.39 25.52 -18.99
N VAL A 937 -16.96 24.29 -19.32
CA VAL A 937 -15.90 24.02 -20.31
C VAL A 937 -16.37 24.39 -21.71
N ARG A 938 -17.60 24.01 -22.11
CA ARG A 938 -18.17 24.43 -23.41
C ARG A 938 -18.37 25.95 -23.48
N ALA A 939 -18.78 26.59 -22.39
CA ALA A 939 -18.90 28.04 -22.30
C ALA A 939 -17.52 28.73 -22.39
N ALA A 940 -16.48 28.16 -21.77
CA ALA A 940 -15.11 28.66 -21.88
C ALA A 940 -14.52 28.44 -23.29
N GLU A 941 -14.85 27.35 -23.97
CA GLU A 941 -14.48 27.07 -25.36
C GLU A 941 -15.23 27.98 -26.36
N GLN A 942 -16.50 28.31 -26.08
CA GLN A 942 -17.27 29.30 -26.83
C GLN A 942 -16.75 30.72 -26.60
N ASP A 943 -16.45 31.11 -25.36
CA ASP A 943 -15.83 32.42 -25.06
C ASP A 943 -14.44 32.55 -25.69
N ALA A 944 -13.66 31.46 -25.78
CA ALA A 944 -12.38 31.42 -26.48
C ALA A 944 -12.53 31.53 -28.01
N ARG A 945 -13.66 31.05 -28.57
CA ARG A 945 -14.00 31.21 -30.00
C ARG A 945 -14.58 32.58 -30.34
N VAL A 946 -15.23 33.26 -29.38
CA VAL A 946 -15.93 34.54 -29.59
C VAL A 946 -15.02 35.76 -29.37
N GLN A 947 -13.79 35.62 -28.85
CA GLN A 947 -12.84 36.75 -28.84
C GLN A 947 -12.20 36.97 -30.23
N PRO A 948 -12.56 38.03 -30.98
CA PRO A 948 -11.77 38.41 -32.14
C PRO A 948 -10.39 38.83 -31.67
N ARG A 949 -9.34 38.27 -32.29
CA ARG A 949 -7.96 38.74 -32.19
C ARG A 949 -7.90 40.22 -32.60
N SER A 950 -8.15 41.15 -31.68
CA SER A 950 -7.91 42.57 -31.92
C SER A 950 -6.42 42.87 -31.69
N ARG A 951 -5.75 43.23 -32.79
CA ARG A 951 -4.40 43.78 -32.81
C ARG A 951 -4.39 45.09 -32.00
N LYS A 952 -3.42 45.19 -31.08
CA LYS A 952 -2.89 46.43 -30.45
C LYS A 952 -3.91 47.29 -29.67
N GLY A 953 -3.91 47.16 -28.34
CA GLY A 953 -4.47 48.15 -27.43
C GLY A 953 -4.58 47.65 -25.99
N LYS A 954 -4.19 48.48 -25.00
CA LYS A 954 -4.22 48.16 -23.57
C LYS A 954 -5.60 47.63 -23.14
N GLY A 955 -5.66 46.39 -22.66
CA GLY A 955 -6.91 45.77 -22.17
C GLY A 955 -7.47 46.46 -20.90
N PRO A 956 -8.79 46.38 -20.66
CA PRO A 956 -9.46 47.08 -19.57
C PRO A 956 -9.13 46.47 -18.20
N LYS A 957 -8.99 47.33 -17.17
CA LYS A 957 -8.84 46.90 -15.78
C LYS A 957 -10.15 46.31 -15.27
N LEU A 958 -10.13 45.05 -14.82
CA LEU A 958 -11.25 44.39 -14.17
C LEU A 958 -11.71 45.18 -12.93
N THR A 959 -13.02 45.37 -12.80
CA THR A 959 -13.63 46.03 -11.64
C THR A 959 -13.53 45.15 -10.39
N ALA A 960 -13.58 45.75 -9.20
CA ALA A 960 -13.48 45.02 -7.92
C ALA A 960 -14.49 43.84 -7.77
N PRO A 961 -15.75 43.93 -8.25
CA PRO A 961 -16.68 42.80 -8.24
C PRO A 961 -16.24 41.66 -9.17
N GLN A 962 -15.63 41.97 -10.31
CA GLN A 962 -15.10 40.97 -11.25
C GLN A 962 -13.86 40.27 -10.68
N MET A 963 -13.01 40.99 -9.93
CA MET A 963 -11.90 40.37 -9.18
C MET A 963 -12.39 39.49 -8.02
N ALA A 964 -13.47 39.88 -7.33
CA ALA A 964 -14.08 39.08 -6.27
C ALA A 964 -14.71 37.78 -6.83
N ARG A 965 -15.41 37.87 -7.98
CA ARG A 965 -15.98 36.70 -8.68
C ARG A 965 -14.89 35.76 -9.19
N LYS A 966 -13.79 36.30 -9.75
CA LYS A 966 -12.61 35.50 -10.18
C LYS A 966 -11.93 34.79 -9.00
N ARG A 967 -11.80 35.44 -7.83
CA ARG A 967 -11.25 34.83 -6.61
C ARG A 967 -12.17 33.76 -6.01
N LYS A 968 -13.49 33.97 -6.06
CA LYS A 968 -14.49 32.97 -5.64
C LYS A 968 -14.46 31.73 -6.53
N ILE A 969 -14.35 31.91 -7.85
CA ILE A 969 -14.19 30.83 -8.84
C ILE A 969 -12.85 30.09 -8.66
N GLN A 970 -11.74 30.80 -8.41
CA GLN A 970 -10.44 30.17 -8.13
C GLN A 970 -10.42 29.38 -6.82
N ARG A 971 -11.15 29.84 -5.80
CA ARG A 971 -11.31 29.11 -4.52
C ARG A 971 -12.12 27.82 -4.70
N LEU A 972 -13.23 27.88 -5.43
CA LEU A 972 -14.07 26.73 -5.76
C LEU A 972 -13.36 25.73 -6.71
N LEU A 973 -12.55 26.20 -7.66
CA LEU A 973 -11.70 25.35 -8.51
C LEU A 973 -10.57 24.66 -7.72
N TRP A 974 -10.08 25.29 -6.66
CA TRP A 974 -9.08 24.70 -5.78
C TRP A 974 -9.68 23.64 -4.84
N GLU A 975 -10.86 23.93 -4.28
CA GLU A 975 -11.66 22.98 -3.47
C GLU A 975 -12.12 21.76 -4.31
N SER A 976 -12.44 21.95 -5.59
CA SER A 976 -12.81 20.89 -6.54
C SER A 976 -11.62 20.04 -7.04
N LYS A 977 -10.44 20.64 -7.26
CA LYS A 977 -9.23 19.91 -7.72
C LYS A 977 -8.57 19.06 -6.64
N LEU A 978 -8.77 19.37 -5.36
CA LEU A 978 -8.34 18.49 -4.26
C LEU A 978 -9.06 17.12 -4.29
N ASN A 979 -10.29 17.08 -4.83
CA ASN A 979 -11.15 15.89 -4.83
C ASN A 979 -11.19 15.09 -6.15
N ARG A 980 -10.51 15.51 -7.24
CA ARG A 980 -10.75 14.98 -8.61
C ARG A 980 -9.56 14.35 -9.38
N HIS A 981 -8.42 14.03 -8.79
CA HIS A 981 -7.33 13.40 -9.55
C HIS A 981 -7.41 11.85 -9.62
N LEU A 982 -8.41 11.35 -10.35
CA LEU A 982 -8.40 10.07 -11.08
C LEU A 982 -8.83 10.38 -12.52
N PRO A 983 -8.07 10.03 -13.57
CA PRO A 983 -8.49 10.33 -14.95
C PRO A 983 -9.34 9.19 -15.55
N PRO A 984 -10.42 9.51 -16.30
CA PRO A 984 -11.05 8.61 -17.27
C PRO A 984 -10.79 9.00 -18.75
N ARG A 985 -10.46 7.97 -19.55
CA ARG A 985 -10.80 7.63 -20.96
C ARG A 985 -10.47 8.56 -22.16
N SER A 986 -9.73 7.99 -23.12
CA SER A 986 -10.12 7.61 -24.51
C SER A 986 -8.99 6.73 -25.09
N VAL A 987 -9.20 5.59 -25.76
CA VAL A 987 -9.83 5.44 -27.08
C VAL A 987 -10.59 4.11 -27.15
N ALA A 988 -11.90 4.19 -27.35
CA ALA A 988 -12.68 3.17 -28.02
C ALA A 988 -12.89 3.67 -29.44
N MET A 989 -12.36 2.94 -30.44
CA MET A 989 -12.79 2.86 -31.85
C MET A 989 -11.69 2.17 -32.68
N ALA A 990 -11.44 0.86 -32.44
CA ALA A 990 -10.58 0.06 -33.33
C ALA A 990 -10.87 -1.46 -33.33
N VAL A 991 -11.94 -1.95 -32.71
CA VAL A 991 -12.32 -3.38 -32.80
C VAL A 991 -13.80 -3.50 -33.09
N PHE A 992 -14.19 -3.09 -34.30
CA PHE A 992 -15.52 -3.37 -34.88
C PHE A 992 -15.43 -4.10 -36.23
N ARG A 993 -14.31 -4.76 -36.54
CA ARG A 993 -14.19 -5.60 -37.74
C ARG A 993 -13.40 -6.85 -37.44
N GLY A 994 -14.10 -7.99 -37.41
CA GLY A 994 -13.50 -9.32 -37.26
C GLY A 994 -14.31 -10.31 -36.43
N TRP A 995 -15.65 -10.18 -36.38
CA TRP A 995 -16.53 -11.16 -35.74
C TRP A 995 -17.68 -11.48 -36.68
N ILE A 996 -17.46 -12.37 -37.66
CA ILE A 996 -18.50 -13.13 -38.40
C ILE A 996 -17.91 -14.49 -38.81
N GLY A 997 -18.59 -15.57 -38.42
CA GLY A 997 -18.36 -16.96 -38.86
C GLY A 997 -17.77 -17.85 -37.74
N ALA A 998 -18.57 -18.44 -36.83
CA ALA A 998 -19.40 -19.66 -36.98
C ALA A 998 -18.54 -20.92 -37.20
N SER A 999 -18.76 -22.09 -36.61
CA SER A 999 -19.78 -22.63 -35.70
C SER A 999 -19.31 -24.04 -35.27
N ALA A 1000 -19.81 -24.54 -34.14
CA ALA A 1000 -20.15 -25.95 -33.80
C ALA A 1000 -19.10 -27.07 -34.09
N GLU A 1001 -18.73 -27.95 -33.15
CA GLU A 1001 -19.43 -29.11 -32.57
C GLU A 1001 -18.34 -29.77 -31.67
N SER A 1002 -18.53 -30.54 -30.60
CA SER A 1002 -19.56 -31.51 -30.25
C SER A 1002 -19.43 -31.85 -28.76
N ALA A 1003 -20.57 -32.16 -28.15
CA ALA A 1003 -20.67 -32.82 -26.87
C ALA A 1003 -20.23 -34.29 -26.97
N GLY A 1004 -19.71 -34.84 -25.87
CA GLY A 1004 -19.41 -36.27 -25.73
C GLY A 1004 -19.54 -36.71 -24.28
N ALA A 1005 -20.78 -36.92 -23.83
CA ALA A 1005 -21.07 -37.73 -22.66
C ALA A 1005 -20.71 -39.19 -22.94
N ALA A 1006 -20.09 -39.88 -21.97
CA ALA A 1006 -20.18 -41.33 -21.87
C ALA A 1006 -20.05 -41.75 -20.41
N SER A 1007 -21.21 -42.04 -19.82
CA SER A 1007 -21.37 -43.00 -18.75
C SER A 1007 -20.98 -44.39 -19.26
N ALA A 1008 -20.05 -45.07 -18.57
CA ALA A 1008 -19.98 -46.52 -18.59
C ALA A 1008 -19.46 -47.03 -17.25
N SER A 1009 -20.36 -47.71 -16.55
CA SER A 1009 -20.09 -48.62 -15.45
C SER A 1009 -19.04 -49.67 -15.84
N THR A 1010 -18.00 -49.84 -15.02
CA THR A 1010 -17.46 -51.17 -14.79
C THR A 1010 -17.02 -51.26 -13.33
N SER A 1011 -17.86 -51.92 -12.55
CA SER A 1011 -17.54 -52.46 -11.24
C SER A 1011 -16.46 -53.53 -11.39
N THR A 1012 -15.31 -53.34 -10.75
CA THR A 1012 -14.51 -54.46 -10.28
C THR A 1012 -13.88 -54.07 -8.95
N ALA A 1013 -14.22 -54.87 -7.94
CA ALA A 1013 -13.93 -54.62 -6.54
C ALA A 1013 -12.43 -54.60 -6.25
N ILE A 1014 -11.98 -53.60 -5.50
CA ILE A 1014 -10.89 -53.77 -4.55
C ILE A 1014 -11.49 -53.50 -3.16
N ARG A 1015 -11.99 -54.58 -2.55
CA ARG A 1015 -12.20 -54.64 -1.11
C ARG A 1015 -10.83 -54.60 -0.45
N GLY A 1016 -10.64 -53.69 0.51
CA GLY A 1016 -9.52 -53.74 1.44
C GLY A 1016 -8.82 -52.41 1.64
N ALA A 1017 -9.47 -51.47 2.35
CA ALA A 1017 -8.84 -50.48 3.24
C ALA A 1017 -9.91 -49.51 3.79
N SER A 1018 -10.92 -50.04 4.47
CA SER A 1018 -11.81 -49.26 5.33
C SER A 1018 -11.72 -49.83 6.74
N ALA A 1019 -10.64 -49.49 7.44
CA ALA A 1019 -10.55 -49.52 8.89
C ALA A 1019 -9.22 -48.85 9.24
N LEU A 1020 -9.26 -47.57 9.62
CA LEU A 1020 -8.29 -46.88 10.50
C LEU A 1020 -8.78 -45.43 10.67
N SER A 1021 -9.89 -45.28 11.37
CA SER A 1021 -10.28 -44.02 12.01
C SER A 1021 -11.01 -44.37 13.30
N GLY A 1022 -10.36 -44.14 14.43
CA GLY A 1022 -10.95 -44.32 15.76
C GLY A 1022 -10.13 -45.23 16.67
N ALA A 1023 -9.13 -44.67 17.34
CA ALA A 1023 -8.70 -45.14 18.65
C ALA A 1023 -8.27 -43.92 19.45
N GLU A 1024 -9.20 -43.44 20.27
CA GLU A 1024 -8.95 -42.49 21.34
C GLU A 1024 -7.91 -43.08 22.30
N ALA A 1025 -7.01 -42.24 22.79
CA ALA A 1025 -6.04 -42.60 23.81
C ALA A 1025 -6.77 -42.80 25.16
N GLY A 1026 -7.25 -44.02 25.38
CA GLY A 1026 -7.62 -44.53 26.70
C GLY A 1026 -6.44 -45.30 27.28
N THR A 1027 -5.85 -44.78 28.35
CA THR A 1027 -4.85 -45.45 29.19
C THR A 1027 -5.46 -46.67 29.88
N THR A 1028 -5.21 -47.88 29.38
CA THR A 1028 -5.33 -49.12 30.17
C THR A 1028 -4.25 -50.12 29.76
N SER A 1029 -3.36 -50.41 30.73
CA SER A 1029 -2.44 -51.56 30.87
C SER A 1029 -2.16 -52.45 29.65
N ALA A 1030 -0.93 -52.34 29.13
CA ALA A 1030 -0.37 -53.20 28.10
C ALA A 1030 -0.15 -54.64 28.60
N SER A 1031 -0.67 -55.62 27.85
CA SER A 1031 -0.16 -57.00 27.89
C SER A 1031 1.10 -57.11 27.02
N ALA A 1032 2.08 -57.88 27.49
CA ALA A 1032 3.46 -57.95 26.95
C ALA A 1032 3.58 -58.42 25.47
N GLY A 1033 2.50 -58.86 24.81
CA GLY A 1033 2.51 -59.27 23.40
C GLY A 1033 2.41 -58.13 22.37
N GLY A 1034 2.06 -56.91 22.79
CA GLY A 1034 1.90 -55.75 21.89
C GLY A 1034 3.20 -54.98 21.58
N SER A 1035 4.18 -55.03 22.48
CA SER A 1035 5.43 -54.26 22.38
C SER A 1035 6.32 -54.70 21.20
N GLY A 1036 6.48 -56.02 20.99
CA GLY A 1036 7.33 -56.57 19.93
C GLY A 1036 6.85 -56.28 18.51
N LYS A 1037 5.53 -56.29 18.27
CA LYS A 1037 4.94 -55.98 16.94
C LYS A 1037 5.11 -54.50 16.56
N ASN A 1038 4.93 -53.60 17.53
CA ASN A 1038 5.11 -52.17 17.32
C ASN A 1038 6.59 -51.82 17.07
N SER A 1039 7.52 -52.46 17.77
CA SER A 1039 8.97 -52.32 17.52
C SER A 1039 9.36 -52.84 16.13
N ALA A 1040 8.88 -54.01 15.71
CA ALA A 1040 9.16 -54.55 14.38
C ALA A 1040 8.63 -53.63 13.26
N MET A 1041 7.40 -53.13 13.40
CA MET A 1041 6.80 -52.20 12.44
C MET A 1041 7.58 -50.88 12.37
N ALA A 1042 8.01 -50.32 13.50
CA ALA A 1042 8.81 -49.10 13.54
C ALA A 1042 10.19 -49.28 12.88
N ARG A 1043 10.86 -50.43 13.06
CA ARG A 1043 12.11 -50.78 12.35
C ARG A 1043 11.88 -50.85 10.84
N SER A 1044 10.83 -51.53 10.41
CA SER A 1044 10.47 -51.65 9.00
C SER A 1044 10.23 -50.29 8.35
N GLN A 1045 9.46 -49.42 9.00
CA GLN A 1045 9.14 -48.09 8.46
C GLN A 1045 10.38 -47.17 8.44
N ARG A 1046 11.29 -47.30 9.40
CA ARG A 1046 12.58 -46.60 9.37
C ARG A 1046 13.40 -46.98 8.13
N LEU A 1047 13.50 -48.29 7.83
CA LEU A 1047 14.24 -48.77 6.65
C LEU A 1047 13.64 -48.26 5.33
N VAL A 1048 12.31 -48.21 5.22
CA VAL A 1048 11.61 -47.62 4.07
C VAL A 1048 12.01 -46.15 3.86
N LEU A 1049 12.08 -45.38 4.95
CA LEU A 1049 12.44 -43.97 4.89
C LEU A 1049 13.93 -43.74 4.58
N GLU A 1050 14.83 -44.59 5.09
CA GLU A 1050 16.25 -44.56 4.75
C GLU A 1050 16.50 -44.88 3.26
N LEU A 1051 15.75 -45.83 2.71
CA LEU A 1051 15.73 -46.09 1.26
C LEU A 1051 15.21 -44.88 0.49
N PHE A 1052 14.09 -44.30 0.95
CA PHE A 1052 13.51 -43.11 0.32
C PHE A 1052 14.48 -41.92 0.34
N ARG A 1053 15.27 -41.77 1.42
CA ARG A 1053 16.35 -40.78 1.51
C ARG A 1053 17.38 -40.94 0.39
N THR A 1054 17.79 -42.18 0.11
CA THR A 1054 18.68 -42.47 -1.02
C THR A 1054 18.04 -42.08 -2.36
N ARG A 1055 16.74 -42.39 -2.55
CA ARG A 1055 15.99 -42.02 -3.77
C ARG A 1055 16.00 -40.52 -4.04
N MET A 1056 15.90 -39.70 -3.00
CA MET A 1056 15.87 -38.23 -3.13
C MET A 1056 17.14 -37.66 -3.79
N HIS A 1057 18.28 -38.36 -3.69
CA HIS A 1057 19.55 -37.94 -4.29
C HIS A 1057 19.70 -38.38 -5.75
N THR A 1058 18.78 -39.18 -6.29
CA THR A 1058 18.83 -39.58 -7.70
C THR A 1058 18.48 -38.40 -8.62
N PRO A 1059 19.17 -38.23 -9.77
CA PRO A 1059 18.89 -37.14 -10.71
C PRO A 1059 17.44 -37.11 -11.19
N ALA A 1060 16.85 -38.29 -11.45
CA ALA A 1060 15.47 -38.41 -11.92
C ALA A 1060 14.45 -37.92 -10.87
N PHE A 1061 14.65 -38.25 -9.60
CA PHE A 1061 13.75 -37.81 -8.53
C PHE A 1061 13.93 -36.33 -8.20
N SER A 1062 15.18 -35.84 -8.21
CA SER A 1062 15.49 -34.42 -8.05
C SER A 1062 14.84 -33.58 -9.14
N LEU A 1063 14.94 -34.01 -10.41
CA LEU A 1063 14.30 -33.33 -11.53
C LEU A 1063 12.77 -33.33 -11.38
N TRP A 1064 12.18 -34.46 -10.97
CA TRP A 1064 10.74 -34.54 -10.70
C TRP A 1064 10.27 -33.57 -9.61
N MET A 1065 11.03 -33.41 -8.52
CA MET A 1065 10.68 -32.46 -7.46
C MET A 1065 10.66 -31.01 -7.97
N VAL A 1066 11.68 -30.63 -8.76
CA VAL A 1066 11.77 -29.30 -9.40
C VAL A 1066 10.59 -29.07 -10.35
N GLN A 1067 10.34 -30.00 -11.28
CA GLN A 1067 9.24 -29.90 -12.25
C GLN A 1067 7.86 -29.88 -11.58
N SER A 1068 7.70 -30.60 -10.47
CA SER A 1068 6.44 -30.67 -9.71
C SER A 1068 6.23 -29.51 -8.74
N LYS A 1069 7.17 -28.55 -8.68
CA LYS A 1069 7.18 -27.43 -7.73
C LYS A 1069 7.02 -27.89 -6.27
N VAL A 1070 7.67 -29.01 -5.93
CA VAL A 1070 7.72 -29.55 -4.56
C VAL A 1070 9.05 -29.14 -3.95
N SER A 1071 9.04 -28.58 -2.74
CA SER A 1071 10.28 -28.21 -2.06
C SER A 1071 11.06 -29.46 -1.67
N ALA A 1072 12.23 -29.65 -2.27
CA ALA A 1072 13.13 -30.76 -1.94
C ALA A 1072 13.55 -30.74 -0.47
N ASP A 1073 13.79 -29.54 0.08
CA ASP A 1073 14.11 -29.37 1.50
C ASP A 1073 12.97 -29.80 2.41
N ASP A 1074 11.71 -29.43 2.11
CA ASP A 1074 10.57 -29.85 2.95
C ASP A 1074 10.37 -31.37 2.94
N VAL A 1075 10.63 -32.04 1.81
CA VAL A 1075 10.53 -33.51 1.70
C VAL A 1075 11.68 -34.16 2.47
N ARG A 1076 12.89 -33.59 2.39
CA ARG A 1076 14.07 -34.07 3.13
C ARG A 1076 13.86 -33.93 4.64
N ASP A 1077 13.47 -32.75 5.09
CA ASP A 1077 13.20 -32.45 6.50
C ASP A 1077 12.08 -33.34 7.05
N ALA A 1078 11.03 -33.62 6.28
CA ALA A 1078 9.98 -34.55 6.67
C ALA A 1078 10.47 -35.99 6.77
N THR A 1079 11.29 -36.44 5.83
CA THR A 1079 11.90 -37.78 5.86
C THR A 1079 12.79 -37.95 7.09
N ASP A 1080 13.66 -36.97 7.35
CA ASP A 1080 14.60 -36.99 8.48
C ASP A 1080 13.87 -36.89 9.83
N THR A 1081 12.82 -36.06 9.91
CA THR A 1081 11.95 -35.98 11.11
C THR A 1081 11.26 -37.32 11.38
N LEU A 1082 10.72 -37.97 10.35
CA LEU A 1082 10.07 -39.27 10.49
C LEU A 1082 11.05 -40.37 10.91
N ILE A 1083 12.25 -40.41 10.32
CA ILE A 1083 13.32 -41.34 10.73
C ILE A 1083 13.63 -41.17 12.21
N THR A 1084 13.83 -39.92 12.65
CA THR A 1084 14.14 -39.59 14.05
C THR A 1084 13.02 -40.06 14.99
N ARG A 1085 11.74 -39.79 14.66
CA ARG A 1085 10.61 -40.26 15.47
C ARG A 1085 10.49 -41.77 15.54
N PHE A 1086 10.74 -42.49 14.43
CA PHE A 1086 10.76 -43.95 14.47
C PHE A 1086 11.95 -44.47 15.28
N GLN A 1087 13.11 -43.79 15.28
CA GLN A 1087 14.24 -44.13 16.14
C GLN A 1087 13.93 -43.91 17.62
N GLU A 1088 13.29 -42.80 18.00
CA GLU A 1088 12.83 -42.53 19.37
C GLU A 1088 11.82 -43.59 19.85
N CYS A 1089 10.87 -43.98 19.00
CA CYS A 1089 9.96 -45.09 19.26
C CYS A 1089 10.68 -46.43 19.51
N LEU A 1090 11.86 -46.63 18.91
CA LEU A 1090 12.67 -47.84 19.11
C LEU A 1090 13.55 -47.77 20.36
N GLY A 1091 14.06 -46.58 20.71
CA GLY A 1091 14.86 -46.35 21.92
C GLY A 1091 14.06 -46.27 23.23
N SER A 1092 12.74 -46.03 23.14
CA SER A 1092 11.81 -46.02 24.28
C SER A 1092 11.23 -47.39 24.65
N VAL A 1093 11.60 -48.45 23.93
CA VAL A 1093 11.30 -49.85 24.32
C VAL A 1093 12.43 -50.31 25.24
N PRO A 1094 12.19 -50.57 26.54
CA PRO A 1094 13.23 -51.13 27.39
C PRO A 1094 13.69 -52.46 26.78
N ALA A 1095 15.00 -52.62 26.66
CA ALA A 1095 15.59 -53.91 26.31
C ALA A 1095 15.08 -54.95 27.32
N VAL A 1096 14.29 -55.90 26.83
CA VAL A 1096 13.96 -57.13 27.56
C VAL A 1096 14.74 -58.25 26.92
#